data_AF-A0A1G7SXD4-F1
#
_entry.id   AF-A0A1G7SXD4-F1
#
_cell.length_a   1.000
_cell.length_b   1.000
_cell.length_c   1.000
_cell.angle_alpha   90.00
_cell.angle_beta   90.00
_cell.angle_gamma   90.00
#
_symmetry.space_group_name_H-M   'P 1'
#
loop_
_entity.id
_entity.type
_entity.pdbx_description
1 polymer ?
#
loop_
_entity_poly.entity_id
_entity_poly.type
_entity_poly.pdbx_seq_one_letter_code
_entity_poly.pdbx_strand_id
1 'polypeptide(L)'
;MLQKKSKYGNINLDGEKGKPSLILNNRMENFLDEVEEGVKPLVKACIDKYIDTYSSCEGYIYDTGKEYSPQITIVIERKDIELWDNYLKVLRDKHGIYLFPQVFPAVDLSILNKLYLDPVYYKIYFSNSDKEKSIPILTESILKNEHPKYVNPILQYLENEKIDVQYIDNADLIENIVIRTSTPEKWEYFARRVNEGQRKIIEIQRVESGVKITFIKQGYHEYKRFYEALLRKFYLVNPKVKHFSVLVKPTHRCNLDCKYCYDKPFREKIKIDMSFETLDRLLKLLSEYAEHVQFIWHGGEPTMVGIQWYIKAYEEIFPKYPMVDFDFHIMSNGVNYNEKWFNLFKQYNIKPGMSYNAMYQEKLRVISQEKQNNPKDVELSNKLKEVLELSSRIGPKVGVIDVITSENYKDMIKIYEFYKKMGINVSMNMVFHTPQTERHNLEFDPEEYEKEFIKYFKYWLYDENGVHERSAAEMLGAVIGATKELTCKNSDCRYKWIGINPLGEIYPCDRYYPDKYKMGTIFEINSIDEAFQSEGYKVLAREVEERFRTKCAKCGYWFACKGGCNASAVESTGTAAGVEENYCEFFRKAFNDVYDVLRDVDVLHDKLNPAARKIMLENGFYSVKEIYQIIDELKLGIKLEYNKEDLLNCSEYQVFRGINYMKDSTPVYYRHVDVVFGPNEGEILKINEQKRKEDLIKYLVEVAKYAYTNVS
;
A
#
# COMPACT_ATOMS: atom_id res chain seq x y z
N MET A 1 -20.12 -45.88 15.37
CA MET A 1 -21.40 -45.23 14.99
C MET A 1 -21.25 -44.66 13.60
N LEU A 2 -22.16 -44.82 12.65
CA LEU A 2 -23.40 -45.59 12.62
C LEU A 2 -23.62 -46.10 11.18
N GLN A 3 -24.18 -47.31 11.02
CA GLN A 3 -24.64 -47.77 9.71
C GLN A 3 -25.86 -46.95 9.26
N LYS A 4 -25.70 -46.08 8.27
CA LYS A 4 -26.81 -45.64 7.41
C LYS A 4 -26.41 -45.76 5.95
N LYS A 5 -26.98 -46.80 5.33
CA LYS A 5 -26.99 -47.16 3.90
C LYS A 5 -26.47 -46.05 2.98
N SER A 6 -25.36 -46.31 2.29
CA SER A 6 -24.98 -45.56 1.09
C SER A 6 -26.17 -45.56 0.14
N LYS A 7 -26.64 -44.37 -0.25
CA LYS A 7 -27.86 -44.19 -1.07
C LYS A 7 -27.61 -44.46 -2.58
N TYR A 8 -26.46 -45.02 -2.91
CA TYR A 8 -26.00 -45.32 -4.26
C TYR A 8 -25.70 -46.82 -4.33
N GLY A 9 -26.31 -47.47 -5.32
CA GLY A 9 -26.39 -48.93 -5.42
C GLY A 9 -25.14 -49.60 -5.99
N ASN A 10 -25.22 -50.92 -6.09
CA ASN A 10 -24.14 -51.79 -6.57
C ASN A 10 -23.61 -51.34 -7.94
N ILE A 11 -22.28 -51.22 -8.06
CA ILE A 11 -21.60 -51.24 -9.35
C ILE A 11 -21.57 -52.70 -9.81
N ASN A 12 -22.35 -53.04 -10.83
CA ASN A 12 -22.34 -54.37 -11.43
C ASN A 12 -21.48 -54.34 -12.71
N LEU A 13 -20.25 -54.85 -12.62
CA LEU A 13 -19.28 -54.83 -13.72
C LEU A 13 -19.48 -56.02 -14.66
N ASP A 14 -20.48 -55.94 -15.54
CA ASP A 14 -20.65 -56.86 -16.67
C ASP A 14 -21.25 -56.13 -17.89
N GLY A 15 -20.56 -56.21 -19.03
CA GLY A 15 -20.92 -55.51 -20.27
C GLY A 15 -19.67 -55.17 -21.10
N GLU A 16 -19.54 -55.74 -22.30
CA GLU A 16 -18.28 -55.67 -23.05
C GLU A 16 -18.02 -54.30 -23.71
N LYS A 17 -16.77 -53.84 -23.57
CA LYS A 17 -16.06 -52.77 -24.31
C LYS A 17 -16.88 -51.98 -25.36
N GLY A 18 -17.39 -50.82 -24.94
CA GLY A 18 -17.27 -49.61 -25.78
C GLY A 18 -18.53 -48.99 -26.40
N LYS A 19 -19.59 -48.78 -25.61
CA LYS A 19 -20.49 -47.60 -25.73
C LYS A 19 -21.42 -47.51 -24.49
N PRO A 20 -21.50 -46.35 -23.78
CA PRO A 20 -22.37 -46.21 -22.62
C PRO A 20 -23.83 -45.90 -23.00
N SER A 21 -24.77 -46.21 -22.10
CA SER A 21 -26.20 -45.92 -22.25
C SER A 21 -26.82 -45.49 -20.91
N LEU A 22 -27.75 -44.53 -20.94
CA LEU A 22 -28.29 -43.88 -19.74
C LEU A 22 -29.69 -44.40 -19.36
N ILE A 23 -29.88 -44.74 -18.08
CA ILE A 23 -31.16 -45.18 -17.48
C ILE A 23 -31.61 -44.17 -16.42
N LEU A 24 -32.91 -43.86 -16.36
CA LEU A 24 -33.56 -43.00 -15.36
C LEU A 24 -34.81 -43.68 -14.78
N ASN A 25 -35.35 -43.13 -13.68
CA ASN A 25 -36.28 -43.85 -12.78
C ASN A 25 -37.61 -43.09 -12.59
N ASN A 26 -38.74 -43.81 -12.57
CA ASN A 26 -40.11 -43.36 -12.91
C ASN A 26 -40.75 -42.26 -12.02
N ARG A 27 -40.07 -41.72 -11.00
CA ARG A 27 -40.67 -40.66 -10.13
C ARG A 27 -40.50 -39.24 -10.67
N MET A 28 -40.00 -39.08 -11.89
CA MET A 28 -39.69 -37.78 -12.48
C MET A 28 -40.58 -37.40 -13.69
N GLU A 29 -41.45 -38.31 -14.14
CA GLU A 29 -42.27 -38.16 -15.36
C GLU A 29 -43.24 -36.96 -15.23
N ASN A 30 -44.11 -36.94 -14.21
CA ASN A 30 -45.12 -35.88 -14.02
C ASN A 30 -44.59 -34.45 -13.74
N PHE A 31 -43.31 -34.26 -13.43
CA PHE A 31 -42.70 -32.93 -13.34
C PHE A 31 -41.91 -32.56 -14.60
N LEU A 32 -41.65 -33.55 -15.46
CA LEU A 32 -41.00 -33.37 -16.73
C LEU A 32 -41.99 -33.21 -17.89
N ASP A 33 -43.27 -33.59 -17.78
CA ASP A 33 -44.29 -33.32 -18.81
C ASP A 33 -44.31 -31.84 -19.27
N GLU A 34 -44.15 -30.87 -18.36
CA GLU A 34 -44.07 -29.42 -18.67
C GLU A 34 -42.67 -28.95 -19.14
N VAL A 35 -41.67 -29.83 -19.17
CA VAL A 35 -40.26 -29.55 -19.51
C VAL A 35 -39.75 -30.43 -20.68
N GLU A 36 -40.51 -31.45 -21.07
CA GLU A 36 -40.09 -32.52 -21.99
C GLU A 36 -40.17 -32.15 -23.46
N GLU A 37 -41.05 -31.24 -23.88
CA GLU A 37 -41.04 -30.75 -25.27
C GLU A 37 -39.75 -29.97 -25.60
N GLY A 38 -39.09 -29.40 -24.57
CA GLY A 38 -37.92 -28.53 -24.75
C GLY A 38 -36.58 -29.19 -24.41
N VAL A 39 -36.38 -29.61 -23.15
CA VAL A 39 -35.03 -29.75 -22.58
C VAL A 39 -34.50 -31.18 -22.65
N LYS A 40 -35.35 -32.17 -22.31
CA LYS A 40 -34.95 -33.59 -22.22
C LYS A 40 -34.47 -34.16 -23.57
N PRO A 41 -35.13 -33.89 -24.72
CA PRO A 41 -34.67 -34.32 -26.03
C PRO A 41 -33.37 -33.62 -26.45
N LEU A 42 -33.22 -32.33 -26.15
CA LEU A 42 -32.03 -31.55 -26.53
C LEU A 42 -30.78 -32.06 -25.81
N VAL A 43 -30.86 -32.21 -24.48
CA VAL A 43 -29.74 -32.70 -23.65
C VAL A 43 -29.37 -34.13 -24.04
N LYS A 44 -30.36 -35.01 -24.25
CA LYS A 44 -30.08 -36.38 -24.68
C LYS A 44 -29.47 -36.43 -26.10
N ALA A 45 -30.05 -35.75 -27.08
CA ALA A 45 -29.54 -35.75 -28.45
C ALA A 45 -28.12 -35.18 -28.57
N CYS A 46 -27.75 -34.20 -27.75
CA CYS A 46 -26.39 -33.66 -27.73
C CYS A 46 -25.39 -34.59 -27.02
N ILE A 47 -25.79 -35.33 -25.98
CA ILE A 47 -24.96 -36.37 -25.35
C ILE A 47 -24.76 -37.54 -26.33
N ASP A 48 -25.84 -38.06 -26.90
CA ASP A 48 -25.82 -39.18 -27.86
C ASP A 48 -24.95 -38.83 -29.09
N LYS A 49 -25.08 -37.61 -29.63
CA LYS A 49 -24.25 -37.12 -30.74
C LYS A 49 -22.78 -36.92 -30.38
N TYR A 50 -22.46 -36.63 -29.12
CA TYR A 50 -21.06 -36.55 -28.67
C TYR A 50 -20.43 -37.95 -28.57
N ILE A 51 -21.18 -38.91 -28.00
CA ILE A 51 -20.77 -40.32 -27.87
C ILE A 51 -20.56 -40.98 -29.25
N ASP A 52 -21.40 -40.67 -30.24
CA ASP A 52 -21.23 -41.15 -31.62
C ASP A 52 -20.06 -40.47 -32.37
N THR A 53 -19.60 -39.31 -31.92
CA THR A 53 -18.44 -38.61 -32.52
C THR A 53 -17.12 -39.04 -31.87
N TYR A 54 -17.10 -39.33 -30.56
CA TYR A 54 -15.88 -39.60 -29.79
C TYR A 54 -16.04 -40.83 -28.86
N SER A 55 -15.61 -41.99 -29.35
CA SER A 55 -15.75 -43.30 -28.70
C SER A 55 -14.78 -43.58 -27.55
N SER A 56 -14.77 -42.75 -26.49
CA SER A 56 -13.97 -43.05 -25.27
C SER A 56 -14.43 -42.41 -23.94
N CYS A 57 -15.69 -41.98 -23.77
CA CYS A 57 -16.14 -41.30 -22.55
C CYS A 57 -17.47 -41.84 -22.01
N GLU A 58 -17.55 -42.05 -20.69
CA GLU A 58 -18.76 -42.36 -19.94
C GLU A 58 -19.09 -41.24 -18.93
N GLY A 59 -20.31 -41.23 -18.38
CA GLY A 59 -20.75 -40.23 -17.40
C GLY A 59 -21.99 -40.67 -16.63
N TYR A 60 -22.12 -40.21 -15.39
CA TYR A 60 -23.10 -40.70 -14.42
C TYR A 60 -23.83 -39.53 -13.73
N ILE A 61 -25.08 -39.75 -13.30
CA ILE A 61 -25.94 -38.72 -12.68
C ILE A 61 -26.38 -39.19 -11.29
N TYR A 62 -26.25 -38.32 -10.28
CA TYR A 62 -26.68 -38.60 -8.91
C TYR A 62 -27.42 -37.41 -8.26
N ASP A 63 -28.40 -37.73 -7.41
CA ASP A 63 -29.22 -36.78 -6.65
C ASP A 63 -28.81 -36.78 -5.17
N THR A 64 -28.53 -35.58 -4.64
CA THR A 64 -28.17 -35.32 -3.23
C THR A 64 -29.19 -34.40 -2.52
N GLY A 65 -30.42 -34.29 -3.04
CA GLY A 65 -31.33 -33.19 -2.77
C GLY A 65 -31.82 -33.03 -1.32
N LYS A 66 -32.14 -31.76 -0.99
CA LYS A 66 -32.95 -31.37 0.18
C LYS A 66 -33.91 -30.21 -0.13
N GLU A 67 -35.15 -30.58 -0.40
CA GLU A 67 -36.42 -29.98 0.09
C GLU A 67 -36.80 -28.52 -0.24
N TYR A 68 -35.88 -27.60 -0.59
CA TYR A 68 -36.25 -26.23 -1.04
C TYR A 68 -35.61 -25.79 -2.37
N SER A 69 -34.86 -26.68 -3.02
CA SER A 69 -34.55 -26.61 -4.45
C SER A 69 -34.18 -28.03 -4.94
N PRO A 70 -34.75 -28.53 -6.05
CA PRO A 70 -34.25 -29.77 -6.65
C PRO A 70 -32.83 -29.55 -7.16
N GLN A 71 -31.92 -30.50 -6.90
CA GLN A 71 -30.49 -30.39 -7.24
C GLN A 71 -30.03 -31.64 -7.98
N ILE A 72 -29.96 -31.57 -9.31
CA ILE A 72 -29.39 -32.61 -10.15
C ILE A 72 -27.88 -32.38 -10.24
N THR A 73 -27.07 -33.39 -9.94
CA THR A 73 -25.60 -33.35 -10.10
C THR A 73 -25.17 -34.35 -11.17
N ILE A 74 -24.40 -33.86 -12.15
CA ILE A 74 -23.85 -34.67 -13.25
C ILE A 74 -22.34 -34.79 -13.04
N VAL A 75 -21.80 -36.00 -13.16
CA VAL A 75 -20.38 -36.33 -12.96
C VAL A 75 -19.81 -36.90 -14.26
N ILE A 76 -18.70 -36.34 -14.72
CA ILE A 76 -18.15 -36.57 -16.06
C ILE A 76 -16.63 -36.69 -15.95
N GLU A 77 -16.07 -37.81 -16.41
CA GLU A 77 -14.62 -37.98 -16.47
C GLU A 77 -14.02 -37.24 -17.67
N ARG A 78 -12.80 -36.75 -17.49
CA ARG A 78 -12.42 -35.45 -18.07
C ARG A 78 -11.47 -35.58 -19.24
N LYS A 79 -11.97 -35.23 -20.43
CA LYS A 79 -11.12 -34.83 -21.58
C LYS A 79 -11.45 -33.43 -22.12
N ASP A 80 -12.72 -33.02 -22.17
CA ASP A 80 -13.11 -31.71 -22.74
C ASP A 80 -13.87 -30.82 -21.75
N ILE A 81 -13.15 -29.94 -21.04
CA ILE A 81 -13.76 -28.98 -20.10
C ILE A 81 -14.28 -27.72 -20.81
N GLU A 82 -13.58 -27.24 -21.86
CA GLU A 82 -14.02 -26.09 -22.67
C GLU A 82 -15.28 -26.39 -23.49
N LEU A 83 -15.47 -27.64 -23.90
CA LEU A 83 -16.64 -28.05 -24.68
C LEU A 83 -17.87 -28.16 -23.77
N TRP A 84 -17.69 -28.59 -22.51
CA TRP A 84 -18.70 -28.42 -21.47
C TRP A 84 -18.95 -26.95 -21.14
N ASP A 85 -17.94 -26.12 -20.89
CA ASP A 85 -18.14 -24.68 -20.62
C ASP A 85 -18.92 -23.99 -21.75
N ASN A 86 -18.68 -24.33 -23.02
CA ASN A 86 -19.48 -23.83 -24.14
C ASN A 86 -20.92 -24.40 -24.15
N TYR A 87 -21.12 -25.68 -23.78
CA TYR A 87 -22.46 -26.26 -23.68
C TYR A 87 -23.28 -25.67 -22.51
N LEU A 88 -22.65 -25.47 -21.36
CA LEU A 88 -23.19 -24.76 -20.19
C LEU A 88 -23.52 -23.31 -20.53
N LYS A 89 -22.64 -22.64 -21.28
CA LYS A 89 -22.84 -21.28 -21.80
C LYS A 89 -24.00 -21.20 -22.80
N VAL A 90 -24.25 -22.23 -23.61
CA VAL A 90 -25.45 -22.30 -24.46
C VAL A 90 -26.73 -22.49 -23.62
N LEU A 91 -26.74 -23.37 -22.62
CA LEU A 91 -27.88 -23.51 -21.70
C LEU A 91 -28.17 -22.20 -20.95
N ARG A 92 -27.11 -21.52 -20.50
CA ARG A 92 -27.14 -20.21 -19.86
C ARG A 92 -27.71 -19.12 -20.77
N ASP A 93 -27.09 -18.91 -21.93
CA ASP A 93 -27.37 -17.78 -22.82
C ASP A 93 -28.69 -17.96 -23.60
N LYS A 94 -29.24 -19.18 -23.68
CA LYS A 94 -30.43 -19.50 -24.48
C LYS A 94 -31.69 -19.85 -23.67
N HIS A 95 -31.53 -20.47 -22.50
CA HIS A 95 -32.66 -20.88 -21.64
C HIS A 95 -32.68 -20.18 -20.28
N GLY A 96 -31.66 -19.39 -19.94
CA GLY A 96 -31.51 -18.85 -18.60
C GLY A 96 -31.27 -19.98 -17.59
N ILE A 97 -30.12 -20.66 -17.70
CA ILE A 97 -29.67 -21.72 -16.79
C ILE A 97 -28.17 -21.49 -16.44
N TYR A 98 -27.88 -20.65 -15.43
CA TYR A 98 -26.52 -20.25 -15.03
C TYR A 98 -25.74 -21.34 -14.26
N LEU A 99 -25.07 -22.29 -14.92
CA LEU A 99 -24.15 -23.18 -14.21
C LEU A 99 -22.82 -22.46 -13.86
N PHE A 100 -22.60 -22.19 -12.57
CA PHE A 100 -21.40 -21.63 -11.93
C PHE A 100 -20.48 -22.73 -11.38
N PRO A 101 -19.16 -22.73 -11.65
CA PRO A 101 -18.27 -23.74 -11.12
C PRO A 101 -18.05 -23.59 -9.60
N GLN A 102 -18.09 -24.71 -8.87
CA GLN A 102 -17.50 -24.86 -7.54
C GLN A 102 -16.35 -25.85 -7.60
N VAL A 103 -15.13 -25.34 -7.44
CA VAL A 103 -13.97 -26.12 -6.98
C VAL A 103 -14.09 -26.22 -5.46
N PHE A 104 -14.27 -27.44 -4.93
CA PHE A 104 -14.10 -27.66 -3.50
C PHE A 104 -12.60 -27.63 -3.15
N PRO A 105 -12.19 -26.98 -2.04
CA PRO A 105 -10.81 -27.02 -1.60
C PRO A 105 -10.50 -28.42 -1.03
N ALA A 106 -9.69 -29.20 -1.74
CA ALA A 106 -9.30 -30.54 -1.32
C ALA A 106 -7.80 -30.83 -1.62
N VAL A 107 -6.98 -30.67 -0.57
CA VAL A 107 -5.74 -31.42 -0.27
C VAL A 107 -4.53 -31.28 -1.25
N ASP A 108 -3.33 -31.22 -0.67
CA ASP A 108 -2.03 -31.27 -1.36
C ASP A 108 -1.79 -32.64 -2.02
N LEU A 109 -1.43 -32.62 -3.31
CA LEU A 109 -0.86 -33.77 -4.03
C LEU A 109 0.36 -33.34 -4.86
N SER A 110 1.45 -32.99 -4.16
CA SER A 110 2.79 -32.80 -4.71
C SER A 110 3.47 -34.09 -5.25
N ILE A 111 2.72 -35.19 -5.42
CA ILE A 111 3.18 -36.47 -5.98
C ILE A 111 2.54 -36.71 -7.35
N LEU A 112 3.15 -36.19 -8.43
CA LEU A 112 3.25 -36.79 -9.78
C LEU A 112 3.78 -35.77 -10.80
N ASN A 113 5.10 -35.61 -10.90
CA ASN A 113 5.70 -34.84 -11.99
C ASN A 113 5.83 -35.69 -13.28
N LYS A 114 4.66 -36.07 -13.84
CA LYS A 114 4.41 -36.50 -15.24
C LYS A 114 2.93 -36.91 -15.39
N LEU A 115 2.27 -36.38 -16.44
CA LEU A 115 0.93 -36.72 -16.96
C LEU A 115 -0.31 -36.23 -16.16
N TYR A 116 -1.13 -35.40 -16.83
CA TYR A 116 -2.61 -35.23 -16.72
C TYR A 116 -3.30 -34.70 -15.43
N LEU A 117 -3.69 -33.41 -15.47
CA LEU A 117 -5.09 -32.88 -15.42
C LEU A 117 -6.11 -33.31 -14.31
N ASP A 118 -6.63 -32.37 -13.47
CA ASP A 118 -7.75 -32.57 -12.48
C ASP A 118 -9.06 -31.73 -12.70
N PRO A 119 -10.31 -32.23 -12.46
CA PRO A 119 -11.60 -31.72 -13.00
C PRO A 119 -12.44 -30.74 -12.11
N VAL A 120 -13.64 -30.29 -12.58
CA VAL A 120 -14.49 -29.23 -11.98
C VAL A 120 -16.02 -29.52 -12.05
N TYR A 121 -16.83 -29.02 -11.09
CA TYR A 121 -18.29 -29.24 -10.90
C TYR A 121 -19.09 -27.91 -10.79
N TYR A 122 -20.44 -27.85 -10.95
CA TYR A 122 -21.22 -26.58 -11.13
C TYR A 122 -22.64 -26.46 -10.44
N LYS A 123 -23.20 -25.23 -10.16
CA LYS A 123 -24.53 -24.86 -9.52
C LYS A 123 -25.11 -23.44 -9.91
N ILE A 124 -26.37 -22.99 -9.58
CA ILE A 124 -27.16 -21.96 -10.38
C ILE A 124 -28.03 -20.88 -9.66
N TYR A 125 -28.01 -19.54 -10.04
CA TYR A 125 -28.98 -18.40 -9.69
C TYR A 125 -28.93 -17.08 -10.61
N PHE A 126 -29.79 -16.02 -10.44
CA PHE A 126 -30.14 -14.92 -11.44
C PHE A 126 -30.52 -13.46 -10.93
N SER A 127 -30.35 -12.36 -11.73
CA SER A 127 -31.17 -11.07 -11.77
C SER A 127 -30.82 -10.08 -12.96
N ASN A 128 -31.42 -8.85 -13.09
CA ASN A 128 -31.47 -8.01 -14.35
C ASN A 128 -31.64 -6.44 -14.20
N SER A 129 -31.57 -5.66 -15.32
CA SER A 129 -31.88 -4.19 -15.56
C SER A 129 -30.82 -3.13 -15.12
N ASP A 130 -30.70 -1.84 -15.54
CA ASP A 130 -31.20 -0.87 -16.59
C ASP A 130 -30.36 0.48 -16.46
N LYS A 131 -30.41 1.68 -17.11
CA LYS A 131 -30.95 2.46 -18.29
C LYS A 131 -30.29 3.90 -18.27
N GLU A 132 -30.34 4.90 -19.19
CA GLU A 132 -30.48 5.08 -20.66
C GLU A 132 -30.17 6.56 -21.10
N LYS A 133 -29.50 6.85 -22.26
CA LYS A 133 -29.51 8.14 -23.04
C LYS A 133 -28.74 8.00 -24.38
N SER A 134 -29.14 8.69 -25.47
CA SER A 134 -28.75 8.34 -26.85
C SER A 134 -27.60 9.14 -27.50
N ILE A 135 -26.83 8.42 -28.34
CA ILE A 135 -25.75 8.84 -29.26
C ILE A 135 -26.05 8.13 -30.61
N PRO A 136 -25.61 8.62 -31.80
CA PRO A 136 -26.12 8.14 -33.09
C PRO A 136 -26.12 6.62 -33.28
N ILE A 137 -27.28 6.07 -33.66
CA ILE A 137 -27.51 4.64 -33.84
C ILE A 137 -26.98 4.21 -35.21
N LEU A 138 -25.84 3.53 -35.20
CA LEU A 138 -25.41 2.65 -36.30
C LEU A 138 -26.07 1.28 -36.10
N THR A 139 -26.73 0.76 -37.14
CA THR A 139 -27.46 -0.51 -37.10
C THR A 139 -26.51 -1.72 -37.23
N GLU A 140 -26.84 -2.82 -36.54
CA GLU A 140 -25.99 -4.01 -36.47
C GLU A 140 -25.71 -4.70 -37.82
N SER A 141 -26.52 -4.43 -38.85
CA SER A 141 -26.30 -4.95 -40.21
C SER A 141 -25.00 -4.44 -40.86
N ILE A 142 -24.43 -3.33 -40.39
CA ILE A 142 -23.12 -2.82 -40.84
C ILE A 142 -21.97 -3.52 -40.09
N LEU A 143 -22.21 -3.99 -38.85
CA LEU A 143 -21.14 -4.21 -37.86
C LEU A 143 -20.40 -5.56 -37.96
N LYS A 144 -20.75 -6.45 -38.89
CA LYS A 144 -20.25 -7.86 -38.87
C LYS A 144 -18.96 -8.16 -39.64
N ASN A 145 -18.38 -7.21 -40.39
CA ASN A 145 -17.17 -7.44 -41.21
C ASN A 145 -16.08 -6.35 -41.07
N GLU A 146 -16.19 -5.42 -40.12
CA GLU A 146 -15.53 -4.11 -40.24
C GLU A 146 -14.56 -3.73 -39.10
N HIS A 147 -13.71 -4.67 -38.64
CA HIS A 147 -12.57 -4.36 -37.76
C HIS A 147 -11.71 -3.17 -38.28
N PRO A 148 -11.33 -3.10 -39.58
CA PRO A 148 -10.57 -1.97 -40.11
C PRO A 148 -11.27 -0.61 -39.99
N LYS A 149 -12.61 -0.55 -39.91
CA LYS A 149 -13.34 0.74 -39.79
C LYS A 149 -13.35 1.35 -38.40
N TYR A 150 -12.81 0.69 -37.37
CA TYR A 150 -12.64 1.31 -36.04
C TYR A 150 -11.19 1.66 -35.72
N VAL A 151 -10.22 1.01 -36.38
CA VAL A 151 -8.82 1.46 -36.37
C VAL A 151 -8.66 2.77 -37.16
N ASN A 152 -9.25 2.89 -38.35
CA ASN A 152 -9.14 4.11 -39.15
C ASN A 152 -9.60 5.40 -38.42
N PRO A 153 -10.75 5.45 -37.71
CA PRO A 153 -11.13 6.59 -36.87
C PRO A 153 -10.17 6.87 -35.71
N ILE A 154 -9.54 5.86 -35.11
CA ILE A 154 -8.51 6.07 -34.08
C ILE A 154 -7.30 6.79 -34.70
N LEU A 155 -6.79 6.28 -35.83
CA LEU A 155 -5.67 6.89 -36.55
C LEU A 155 -6.00 8.34 -36.98
N GLN A 156 -7.15 8.52 -37.64
CA GLN A 156 -7.63 9.82 -38.11
C GLN A 156 -7.87 10.82 -36.96
N TYR A 157 -8.30 10.35 -35.79
CA TYR A 157 -8.45 11.21 -34.61
C TYR A 157 -7.08 11.64 -34.04
N LEU A 158 -6.13 10.71 -33.93
CA LEU A 158 -4.76 11.01 -33.47
C LEU A 158 -4.08 12.03 -34.41
N GLU A 159 -4.26 11.90 -35.72
CA GLU A 159 -3.78 12.83 -36.74
C GLU A 159 -4.48 14.21 -36.65
N ASN A 160 -5.82 14.25 -36.63
CA ASN A 160 -6.59 15.50 -36.55
C ASN A 160 -6.27 16.32 -35.29
N GLU A 161 -6.09 15.66 -34.14
CA GLU A 161 -5.74 16.29 -32.86
C GLU A 161 -4.22 16.56 -32.72
N LYS A 162 -3.43 16.22 -33.75
CA LYS A 162 -1.97 16.45 -33.82
C LYS A 162 -1.19 15.81 -32.67
N ILE A 163 -1.58 14.58 -32.30
CA ILE A 163 -0.89 13.79 -31.27
C ILE A 163 0.35 13.18 -31.91
N ASP A 164 1.53 13.44 -31.34
CA ASP A 164 2.84 13.00 -31.87
C ASP A 164 3.03 11.49 -31.67
N VAL A 165 2.52 10.70 -32.63
CA VAL A 165 2.67 9.24 -32.66
C VAL A 165 4.01 8.90 -33.32
N GLN A 166 4.91 8.31 -32.54
CA GLN A 166 6.24 7.90 -33.00
C GLN A 166 6.22 6.55 -33.74
N TYR A 167 5.31 5.64 -33.36
CA TYR A 167 5.22 4.30 -33.94
C TYR A 167 3.84 3.66 -33.72
N ILE A 168 3.37 2.94 -34.73
CA ILE A 168 2.28 1.95 -34.64
C ILE A 168 2.79 0.71 -35.39
N ASP A 169 2.50 -0.48 -34.87
CA ASP A 169 2.97 -1.75 -35.45
C ASP A 169 2.12 -2.26 -36.62
N ASN A 170 0.80 -2.13 -36.52
CA ASN A 170 -0.14 -2.60 -37.54
C ASN A 170 -1.34 -1.65 -37.68
N ALA A 171 -1.63 -1.24 -38.91
CA ALA A 171 -2.67 -0.28 -39.25
C ALA A 171 -4.07 -0.89 -39.45
N ASP A 172 -4.20 -2.22 -39.54
CA ASP A 172 -5.50 -2.92 -39.61
C ASP A 172 -5.96 -3.45 -38.23
N LEU A 173 -5.00 -3.77 -37.36
CA LEU A 173 -5.21 -4.21 -35.98
C LEU A 173 -4.09 -3.62 -35.11
N ILE A 174 -4.34 -2.46 -34.48
CA ILE A 174 -3.36 -1.84 -33.59
C ILE A 174 -3.09 -2.77 -32.41
N GLU A 175 -1.85 -3.24 -32.27
CA GLU A 175 -1.35 -3.94 -31.10
C GLU A 175 -0.64 -2.96 -30.16
N ASN A 176 0.16 -2.04 -30.70
CA ASN A 176 0.90 -1.06 -29.92
C ASN A 176 0.88 0.33 -30.57
N ILE A 177 0.72 1.38 -29.75
CA ILE A 177 0.91 2.79 -30.14
C ILE A 177 2.01 3.38 -29.27
N VAL A 178 3.05 3.96 -29.85
CA VAL A 178 4.02 4.81 -29.13
C VAL A 178 3.70 6.27 -29.38
N ILE A 179 3.35 7.00 -28.33
CA ILE A 179 3.07 8.44 -28.34
C ILE A 179 4.24 9.15 -27.67
N ARG A 180 4.89 10.07 -28.41
CA ARG A 180 5.86 11.00 -27.85
C ARG A 180 5.10 12.03 -27.00
N THR A 181 5.46 12.16 -25.74
CA THR A 181 4.78 13.07 -24.81
C THR A 181 5.68 13.44 -23.64
N SER A 182 5.64 14.71 -23.25
CA SER A 182 6.25 15.22 -22.02
C SER A 182 5.38 14.96 -20.77
N THR A 183 4.17 14.41 -20.93
CA THR A 183 3.21 14.15 -19.83
C THR A 183 2.64 12.72 -19.92
N PRO A 184 3.46 11.67 -19.68
CA PRO A 184 3.00 10.28 -19.70
C PRO A 184 1.85 9.98 -18.72
N GLU A 185 1.77 10.71 -17.60
CA GLU A 185 0.76 10.57 -16.54
C GLU A 185 -0.68 10.70 -17.06
N LYS A 186 -0.92 11.60 -18.01
CA LYS A 186 -2.24 11.81 -18.63
C LYS A 186 -2.68 10.61 -19.46
N TRP A 187 -1.72 9.95 -20.11
CA TRP A 187 -1.99 8.74 -20.87
C TRP A 187 -2.23 7.55 -19.94
N GLU A 188 -1.49 7.44 -18.84
CA GLU A 188 -1.75 6.46 -17.77
C GLU A 188 -3.16 6.64 -17.17
N TYR A 189 -3.63 7.87 -16.99
CA TYR A 189 -5.03 8.15 -16.62
C TYR A 189 -6.04 7.74 -17.68
N PHE A 190 -5.79 8.10 -18.94
CA PHE A 190 -6.60 7.66 -20.07
C PHE A 190 -6.74 6.13 -20.09
N ALA A 191 -5.65 5.39 -19.87
CA ALA A 191 -5.70 3.93 -19.75
C ALA A 191 -6.50 3.45 -18.54
N ARG A 192 -6.38 4.11 -17.38
CA ARG A 192 -7.25 3.84 -16.21
C ARG A 192 -8.73 3.93 -16.58
N ARG A 193 -9.14 4.97 -17.32
CA ARG A 193 -10.53 5.17 -17.80
C ARG A 193 -10.97 4.14 -18.86
N VAL A 194 -10.08 3.78 -19.79
CA VAL A 194 -10.32 2.68 -20.76
C VAL A 194 -10.49 1.33 -20.05
N ASN A 195 -9.87 1.12 -18.88
CA ASN A 195 -9.83 -0.16 -18.15
C ASN A 195 -10.85 -0.32 -17.00
N GLU A 196 -11.68 0.68 -16.70
CA GLU A 196 -12.73 0.57 -15.67
C GLU A 196 -13.77 -0.52 -15.99
N GLY A 197 -14.56 -0.97 -15.01
CA GLY A 197 -15.57 -2.02 -15.26
C GLY A 197 -15.00 -3.43 -15.40
N GLN A 198 -14.13 -3.82 -14.47
CA GLN A 198 -13.64 -5.20 -14.24
C GLN A 198 -12.83 -5.90 -15.34
N ARG A 199 -12.58 -5.29 -16.51
CA ARG A 199 -11.65 -5.84 -17.52
C ARG A 199 -10.65 -4.81 -18.02
N LYS A 200 -9.36 -5.15 -17.88
CA LYS A 200 -8.22 -4.43 -18.46
C LYS A 200 -8.19 -4.69 -19.97
N ILE A 201 -8.15 -3.62 -20.77
CA ILE A 201 -8.22 -3.63 -22.24
C ILE A 201 -6.86 -3.18 -22.81
N ILE A 202 -6.25 -2.14 -22.22
CA ILE A 202 -4.91 -1.67 -22.59
C ILE A 202 -3.93 -1.67 -21.42
N GLU A 203 -2.65 -1.85 -21.74
CA GLU A 203 -1.47 -1.64 -20.89
C GLU A 203 -0.84 -0.30 -21.26
N ILE A 204 -0.14 0.36 -20.32
CA ILE A 204 0.79 1.44 -20.65
C ILE A 204 2.15 1.18 -20.01
N GLN A 205 3.19 1.39 -20.79
CA GLN A 205 4.59 1.34 -20.38
C GLN A 205 5.24 2.68 -20.74
N ARG A 206 5.96 3.29 -19.79
CA ARG A 206 6.80 4.47 -20.10
C ARG A 206 7.99 4.05 -20.97
N VAL A 207 8.30 4.87 -21.97
CA VAL A 207 9.47 4.70 -22.86
C VAL A 207 10.26 6.00 -22.91
N GLU A 208 11.50 5.95 -23.39
CA GLU A 208 12.46 7.06 -23.36
C GLU A 208 11.92 8.38 -23.98
N SER A 209 10.97 8.29 -24.91
CA SER A 209 10.34 9.43 -25.59
C SER A 209 8.89 9.73 -25.13
N GLY A 210 8.29 8.95 -24.23
CA GLY A 210 6.88 9.12 -23.85
C GLY A 210 6.22 7.85 -23.33
N VAL A 211 5.13 7.42 -23.98
CA VAL A 211 4.38 6.21 -23.61
C VAL A 211 4.24 5.23 -24.77
N LYS A 212 4.37 3.95 -24.45
CA LYS A 212 3.89 2.84 -25.28
C LYS A 212 2.58 2.34 -24.68
N ILE A 213 1.51 2.36 -25.47
CA ILE A 213 0.21 1.75 -25.17
C ILE A 213 0.14 0.40 -25.87
N THR A 214 -0.21 -0.66 -25.15
CA THR A 214 -0.39 -2.02 -25.72
C THR A 214 -1.84 -2.46 -25.58
N PHE A 215 -2.46 -2.97 -26.64
CA PHE A 215 -3.79 -3.58 -26.59
C PHE A 215 -3.69 -5.03 -26.09
N ILE A 216 -4.17 -5.27 -24.88
CA ILE A 216 -4.17 -6.61 -24.25
C ILE A 216 -5.21 -7.52 -24.90
N LYS A 217 -6.26 -6.93 -25.48
CA LYS A 217 -7.24 -7.60 -26.31
C LYS A 217 -7.59 -6.74 -27.53
N GLN A 218 -7.52 -7.37 -28.71
CA GLN A 218 -7.90 -6.78 -29.99
C GLN A 218 -9.36 -7.14 -30.25
N GLY A 219 -10.23 -6.15 -30.43
CA GLY A 219 -11.67 -6.40 -30.52
C GLY A 219 -12.47 -5.12 -30.78
N TYR A 220 -13.63 -5.26 -31.41
CA TYR A 220 -14.50 -4.13 -31.73
C TYR A 220 -14.91 -3.32 -30.49
N HIS A 221 -15.26 -3.98 -29.38
CA HIS A 221 -15.66 -3.30 -28.15
C HIS A 221 -14.48 -2.59 -27.47
N GLU A 222 -13.31 -3.22 -27.51
CA GLU A 222 -12.04 -2.73 -27.01
C GLU A 222 -11.59 -1.47 -27.75
N TYR A 223 -11.52 -1.53 -29.09
CA TYR A 223 -11.20 -0.37 -29.93
C TYR A 223 -12.27 0.72 -29.85
N LYS A 224 -13.57 0.38 -29.88
CA LYS A 224 -14.65 1.35 -29.70
C LYS A 224 -14.52 2.07 -28.35
N ARG A 225 -14.20 1.36 -27.27
CA ARG A 225 -14.06 1.96 -25.94
C ARG A 225 -12.81 2.82 -25.79
N PHE A 226 -11.70 2.41 -26.42
CA PHE A 226 -10.50 3.24 -26.56
C PHE A 226 -10.82 4.54 -27.33
N TYR A 227 -11.55 4.44 -28.44
CA TYR A 227 -11.98 5.57 -29.25
C TYR A 227 -12.97 6.49 -28.50
N GLU A 228 -13.91 5.94 -27.74
CA GLU A 228 -14.78 6.74 -26.87
C GLU A 228 -14.02 7.47 -25.76
N ALA A 229 -12.93 6.90 -25.23
CA ALA A 229 -12.04 7.58 -24.30
C ALA A 229 -11.21 8.71 -24.97
N LEU A 230 -10.85 8.53 -26.26
CA LEU A 230 -10.21 9.57 -27.07
C LEU A 230 -11.18 10.72 -27.32
N LEU A 231 -12.40 10.45 -27.79
CA LEU A 231 -13.45 11.45 -28.00
C LEU A 231 -13.83 12.22 -26.72
N ARG A 232 -13.75 11.57 -25.55
CA ARG A 232 -13.94 12.21 -24.23
C ARG A 232 -12.69 12.95 -23.72
N LYS A 233 -11.61 12.99 -24.52
CA LYS A 233 -10.33 13.64 -24.27
C LYS A 233 -9.69 13.33 -22.92
N PHE A 234 -9.83 12.09 -22.43
CA PHE A 234 -9.26 11.70 -21.13
C PHE A 234 -7.72 11.82 -21.08
N TYR A 235 -7.02 11.81 -22.21
CA TYR A 235 -5.58 12.04 -22.31
C TYR A 235 -5.17 13.53 -22.18
N LEU A 236 -6.13 14.46 -22.10
CA LEU A 236 -5.90 15.87 -21.74
C LEU A 236 -6.23 16.16 -20.27
N VAL A 237 -6.96 15.25 -19.61
CA VAL A 237 -7.35 15.36 -18.21
C VAL A 237 -6.18 14.86 -17.34
N ASN A 238 -5.67 15.70 -16.44
CA ASN A 238 -4.74 15.21 -15.41
C ASN A 238 -5.50 14.20 -14.52
N PRO A 239 -4.92 13.01 -14.25
CA PRO A 239 -5.43 12.20 -13.15
C PRO A 239 -5.37 13.02 -11.88
N LYS A 240 -6.49 13.18 -11.18
CA LYS A 240 -6.39 13.51 -9.76
C LYS A 240 -5.60 12.38 -9.07
N VAL A 241 -4.58 12.79 -8.33
CA VAL A 241 -3.85 11.93 -7.40
C VAL A 241 -4.78 11.63 -6.24
N LYS A 242 -4.92 10.34 -5.88
CA LYS A 242 -5.90 9.96 -4.85
C LYS A 242 -5.56 10.54 -3.47
N HIS A 243 -4.30 10.44 -3.07
CA HIS A 243 -3.80 10.97 -1.80
C HIS A 243 -2.47 11.70 -2.06
N PHE A 244 -2.36 12.94 -1.59
CA PHE A 244 -1.14 13.74 -1.68
C PHE A 244 -0.86 14.44 -0.35
N SER A 245 0.41 14.58 0.04
CA SER A 245 0.79 15.21 1.30
C SER A 245 1.50 16.54 1.06
N VAL A 246 1.06 17.61 1.74
CA VAL A 246 1.64 18.94 1.62
C VAL A 246 2.03 19.48 3.00
N LEU A 247 3.29 19.92 3.12
CA LEU A 247 3.84 20.54 4.32
C LEU A 247 3.88 22.05 4.11
N VAL A 248 3.09 22.80 4.88
CA VAL A 248 2.90 24.24 4.68
C VAL A 248 3.42 25.00 5.90
N LYS A 249 4.41 25.85 5.67
CA LYS A 249 4.94 26.78 6.67
C LYS A 249 4.22 28.13 6.54
N PRO A 250 3.28 28.49 7.43
CA PRO A 250 2.62 29.79 7.38
C PRO A 250 3.51 30.89 7.99
N THR A 251 4.61 30.52 8.65
CA THR A 251 5.69 31.42 9.08
C THR A 251 6.99 30.64 9.29
N HIS A 252 8.12 31.33 9.37
CA HIS A 252 9.37 30.82 9.96
C HIS A 252 9.68 31.43 11.34
N ARG A 253 8.84 32.35 11.84
CA ARG A 253 9.00 32.96 13.17
C ARG A 253 8.76 31.90 14.26
N CYS A 254 9.64 31.81 15.26
CA CYS A 254 9.51 30.85 16.37
C CYS A 254 9.73 31.54 17.74
N ASN A 255 8.95 31.19 18.75
CA ASN A 255 9.10 31.68 20.14
C ASN A 255 10.09 30.85 21.00
N LEU A 256 10.66 29.79 20.43
CA LEU A 256 11.81 29.05 20.97
C LEU A 256 13.03 29.21 20.06
N ASP A 257 14.18 28.73 20.50
CA ASP A 257 15.43 28.65 19.75
C ASP A 257 16.15 27.33 20.10
N CYS A 258 15.55 26.21 19.68
CA CYS A 258 16.07 24.88 19.99
C CYS A 258 17.44 24.67 19.36
N LYS A 259 18.37 24.07 20.11
CA LYS A 259 19.77 23.82 19.69
C LYS A 259 19.88 22.86 18.50
N TYR A 260 18.83 22.10 18.21
CA TYR A 260 18.73 21.14 17.09
C TYR A 260 17.85 21.64 15.93
N CYS A 261 17.50 22.93 15.88
CA CYS A 261 16.48 23.44 14.96
C CYS A 261 16.98 23.61 13.50
N TYR A 262 16.59 22.67 12.63
CA TYR A 262 16.90 22.72 11.19
C TYR A 262 16.23 23.88 10.42
N ASP A 263 15.20 24.52 10.96
CA ASP A 263 14.52 25.66 10.30
C ASP A 263 15.21 27.01 10.59
N LYS A 264 16.22 27.02 11.48
CA LYS A 264 16.98 28.23 11.86
C LYS A 264 17.56 28.99 10.65
N PRO A 265 18.17 28.36 9.61
CA PRO A 265 18.69 29.08 8.45
C PRO A 265 17.62 29.79 7.60
N PHE A 266 16.36 29.34 7.65
CA PHE A 266 15.25 30.04 7.02
C PHE A 266 14.70 31.16 7.91
N ARG A 267 14.52 30.92 9.22
CA ARG A 267 14.05 31.92 10.18
C ARG A 267 14.90 33.19 10.21
N GLU A 268 16.21 33.07 10.02
CA GLU A 268 17.12 34.22 10.00
C GLU A 268 16.96 35.06 8.72
N LYS A 269 16.50 34.46 7.61
CA LYS A 269 16.32 35.11 6.30
C LYS A 269 14.89 35.60 6.05
N ILE A 270 13.88 34.80 6.39
CA ILE A 270 12.46 35.02 6.05
C ILE A 270 11.68 35.31 7.32
N LYS A 271 11.26 36.58 7.49
CA LYS A 271 10.52 37.05 8.67
C LYS A 271 9.08 37.49 8.38
N ILE A 272 8.49 37.00 7.30
CA ILE A 272 7.08 37.21 6.95
C ILE A 272 6.20 36.03 7.35
N ASP A 273 4.90 36.28 7.41
CA ASP A 273 3.86 35.26 7.50
C ASP A 273 3.15 35.12 6.14
N MET A 274 2.52 33.97 5.91
CA MET A 274 1.82 33.63 4.67
C MET A 274 0.56 34.50 4.47
N SER A 275 0.41 35.07 3.28
CA SER A 275 -0.81 35.80 2.91
C SER A 275 -1.96 34.84 2.59
N PHE A 276 -3.20 35.32 2.71
CA PHE A 276 -4.37 34.55 2.26
C PHE A 276 -4.39 34.33 0.75
N GLU A 277 -3.73 35.18 -0.05
CA GLU A 277 -3.54 34.99 -1.48
C GLU A 277 -2.60 33.81 -1.77
N THR A 278 -1.49 33.69 -1.04
CA THR A 278 -0.58 32.54 -1.10
C THR A 278 -1.32 31.24 -0.74
N LEU A 279 -2.14 31.27 0.32
CA LEU A 279 -2.96 30.11 0.70
C LEU A 279 -4.00 29.77 -0.37
N ASP A 280 -4.77 30.74 -0.87
CA ASP A 280 -5.81 30.54 -1.89
C ASP A 280 -5.23 29.97 -3.19
N ARG A 281 -4.07 30.50 -3.62
CA ARG A 281 -3.35 30.00 -4.79
C ARG A 281 -2.92 28.53 -4.62
N LEU A 282 -2.39 28.19 -3.44
CA LEU A 282 -2.00 26.82 -3.10
C LEU A 282 -3.22 25.88 -3.06
N LEU A 283 -4.31 26.27 -2.40
CA LEU A 283 -5.51 25.43 -2.34
C LEU A 283 -6.11 25.20 -3.72
N LYS A 284 -6.08 26.20 -4.61
CA LYS A 284 -6.50 26.01 -6.00
C LYS A 284 -5.68 24.93 -6.71
N LEU A 285 -4.34 25.04 -6.67
CA LEU A 285 -3.43 24.05 -7.27
C LEU A 285 -3.69 22.63 -6.73
N LEU A 286 -3.84 22.49 -5.41
CA LEU A 286 -4.15 21.22 -4.76
C LEU A 286 -5.53 20.68 -5.18
N SER A 287 -6.52 21.56 -5.33
CA SER A 287 -7.89 21.19 -5.71
C SER A 287 -8.04 20.71 -7.15
N GLU A 288 -7.10 21.08 -8.03
CA GLU A 288 -7.03 20.59 -9.40
C GLU A 288 -6.19 19.30 -9.47
N TYR A 289 -5.21 19.13 -8.56
CA TYR A 289 -4.28 18.00 -8.54
C TYR A 289 -4.75 16.74 -7.79
N ALA A 290 -5.53 16.86 -6.71
CA ALA A 290 -5.80 15.73 -5.80
C ALA A 290 -7.28 15.54 -5.41
N GLU A 291 -7.64 14.31 -5.02
CA GLU A 291 -8.93 13.95 -4.39
C GLU A 291 -8.87 14.16 -2.87
N HIS A 292 -7.88 13.55 -2.20
CA HIS A 292 -7.61 13.70 -0.77
C HIS A 292 -6.22 14.33 -0.55
N VAL A 293 -6.13 15.30 0.37
CA VAL A 293 -4.90 16.03 0.68
C VAL A 293 -4.62 16.01 2.18
N GLN A 294 -3.51 15.40 2.57
CA GLN A 294 -2.97 15.55 3.92
C GLN A 294 -2.29 16.92 4.03
N PHE A 295 -2.93 17.86 4.73
CA PHE A 295 -2.49 19.25 4.84
C PHE A 295 -1.86 19.50 6.21
N ILE A 296 -0.53 19.62 6.24
CA ILE A 296 0.26 19.66 7.48
C ILE A 296 0.80 21.07 7.70
N TRP A 297 0.30 21.77 8.71
CA TRP A 297 0.86 23.03 9.18
C TRP A 297 2.17 22.77 9.95
N HIS A 298 3.25 23.37 9.46
CA HIS A 298 4.62 23.22 9.98
C HIS A 298 5.37 24.58 10.03
N GLY A 299 6.69 24.57 10.22
CA GLY A 299 7.58 25.74 10.07
C GLY A 299 7.64 26.69 11.27
N GLY A 300 8.84 27.17 11.60
CA GLY A 300 9.10 28.08 12.71
C GLY A 300 8.43 27.64 14.02
N GLU A 301 7.38 28.36 14.38
CA GLU A 301 6.27 27.85 15.18
C GLU A 301 4.95 28.29 14.50
N PRO A 302 4.13 27.39 13.93
CA PRO A 302 2.99 27.78 13.10
C PRO A 302 1.96 28.62 13.87
N THR A 303 1.80 28.38 15.18
CA THR A 303 0.87 29.18 16.00
C THR A 303 1.29 30.65 16.18
N MET A 304 2.51 31.05 15.79
CA MET A 304 2.98 32.45 15.88
C MET A 304 2.26 33.41 14.92
N VAL A 305 1.61 32.91 13.87
CA VAL A 305 0.74 33.72 12.99
C VAL A 305 -0.56 34.13 13.71
N GLY A 306 -0.92 33.41 14.78
CA GLY A 306 -2.06 33.72 15.63
C GLY A 306 -3.36 33.09 15.15
N ILE A 307 -4.20 32.66 16.11
CA ILE A 307 -5.38 31.83 15.86
C ILE A 307 -6.41 32.46 14.90
N GLN A 308 -6.52 33.79 14.87
CA GLN A 308 -7.45 34.51 13.99
C GLN A 308 -7.13 34.31 12.50
N TRP A 309 -5.86 34.11 12.14
CA TRP A 309 -5.47 33.78 10.77
C TRP A 309 -6.02 32.41 10.36
N TYR A 310 -5.95 31.43 11.27
CA TYR A 310 -6.47 30.08 11.03
C TYR A 310 -7.99 30.03 10.98
N ILE A 311 -8.67 30.74 11.88
CA ILE A 311 -10.15 30.90 11.84
C ILE A 311 -10.56 31.41 10.45
N LYS A 312 -9.96 32.51 9.99
CA LYS A 312 -10.21 33.07 8.65
C LYS A 312 -9.84 32.11 7.51
N ALA A 313 -8.75 31.34 7.63
CA ALA A 313 -8.39 30.33 6.64
C ALA A 313 -9.48 29.24 6.51
N TYR A 314 -9.95 28.69 7.64
CA TYR A 314 -10.96 27.63 7.66
C TYR A 314 -12.39 28.11 7.39
N GLU A 315 -12.72 29.38 7.66
CA GLU A 315 -14.05 29.95 7.44
C GLU A 315 -14.21 30.60 6.05
N GLU A 316 -13.16 31.21 5.48
CA GLU A 316 -13.25 31.95 4.21
C GLU A 316 -12.48 31.32 3.03
N ILE A 317 -11.43 30.53 3.28
CA ILE A 317 -10.49 30.11 2.22
C ILE A 317 -10.67 28.62 1.85
N PHE A 318 -10.58 27.69 2.81
CA PHE A 318 -10.82 26.27 2.56
C PHE A 318 -12.22 25.96 1.98
N PRO A 319 -13.33 26.59 2.43
CA PRO A 319 -14.67 26.29 1.91
C PRO A 319 -14.89 26.62 0.42
N LYS A 320 -13.98 27.36 -0.22
CA LYS A 320 -13.98 27.58 -1.68
C LYS A 320 -13.65 26.32 -2.48
N TYR A 321 -13.02 25.32 -1.85
CA TYR A 321 -12.50 24.11 -2.49
C TYR A 321 -13.17 22.82 -1.96
N PRO A 322 -14.51 22.71 -1.92
CA PRO A 322 -15.24 21.62 -1.25
C PRO A 322 -15.15 20.26 -1.99
N MET A 323 -14.42 20.20 -3.11
CA MET A 323 -14.18 19.00 -3.92
C MET A 323 -12.84 18.31 -3.57
N VAL A 324 -12.30 18.62 -2.39
CA VAL A 324 -11.07 18.06 -1.82
C VAL A 324 -11.36 17.59 -0.40
N ASP A 325 -11.00 16.35 -0.10
CA ASP A 325 -11.02 15.83 1.27
C ASP A 325 -9.69 16.18 1.96
N PHE A 326 -9.71 17.19 2.84
CA PHE A 326 -8.51 17.66 3.53
C PHE A 326 -8.36 16.99 4.90
N ASP A 327 -7.28 16.23 5.09
CA ASP A 327 -6.87 15.75 6.42
C ASP A 327 -5.89 16.73 7.07
N PHE A 328 -6.35 17.47 8.09
CA PHE A 328 -5.59 18.56 8.70
C PHE A 328 -4.69 18.09 9.85
N HIS A 329 -3.43 18.49 9.82
CA HIS A 329 -2.45 18.25 10.89
C HIS A 329 -1.74 19.57 11.26
N ILE A 330 -1.25 19.69 12.50
CA ILE A 330 -0.41 20.83 12.93
C ILE A 330 0.66 20.37 13.91
N MET A 331 1.94 20.59 13.59
CA MET A 331 3.04 20.38 14.53
C MET A 331 3.42 21.70 15.20
N SER A 332 3.34 21.75 16.52
CA SER A 332 3.75 22.91 17.31
C SER A 332 4.83 22.52 18.32
N ASN A 333 5.59 23.49 18.79
CA ASN A 333 6.37 23.37 20.02
C ASN A 333 5.50 23.32 21.29
N GLY A 334 4.19 23.59 21.16
CA GLY A 334 3.15 23.50 22.19
C GLY A 334 3.02 24.72 23.09
N VAL A 335 3.94 25.68 23.05
CA VAL A 335 3.99 26.83 23.99
C VAL A 335 2.71 27.67 23.96
N ASN A 336 2.16 27.89 22.76
CA ASN A 336 0.97 28.72 22.57
C ASN A 336 -0.35 27.93 22.68
N TYR A 337 -0.32 26.60 22.80
CA TYR A 337 -1.53 25.78 22.93
C TYR A 337 -2.30 26.17 24.20
N ASN A 338 -3.61 26.35 24.01
CA ASN A 338 -4.59 26.76 25.01
C ASN A 338 -6.00 26.36 24.54
N GLU A 339 -7.01 26.60 25.38
CA GLU A 339 -8.41 26.25 25.11
C GLU A 339 -8.97 26.74 23.76
N LYS A 340 -8.58 27.93 23.29
CA LYS A 340 -9.04 28.43 21.98
C LYS A 340 -8.49 27.58 20.83
N TRP A 341 -7.23 27.15 20.92
CA TRP A 341 -6.63 26.25 19.92
C TRP A 341 -7.29 24.86 19.95
N PHE A 342 -7.53 24.29 21.12
CA PHE A 342 -8.19 22.98 21.20
C PHE A 342 -9.64 22.99 20.70
N ASN A 343 -10.38 24.08 20.93
CA ASN A 343 -11.70 24.28 20.33
C ASN A 343 -11.61 24.36 18.79
N LEU A 344 -10.64 25.11 18.24
CA LEU A 344 -10.39 25.14 16.79
C LEU A 344 -10.03 23.75 16.23
N PHE A 345 -9.16 23.01 16.91
CA PHE A 345 -8.76 21.66 16.52
C PHE A 345 -9.95 20.70 16.46
N LYS A 346 -10.85 20.79 17.45
CA LYS A 346 -12.10 20.01 17.47
C LYS A 346 -13.11 20.45 16.39
N GLN A 347 -13.23 21.75 16.15
CA GLN A 347 -14.17 22.32 15.16
C GLN A 347 -13.82 21.91 13.72
N TYR A 348 -12.53 21.86 13.38
CA TYR A 348 -12.04 21.57 12.02
C TYR A 348 -11.31 20.23 11.90
N ASN A 349 -11.47 19.32 12.87
CA ASN A 349 -10.84 17.99 12.93
C ASN A 349 -9.31 18.00 12.71
N ILE A 350 -8.64 19.06 13.18
CA ILE A 350 -7.20 19.24 13.03
C ILE A 350 -6.49 18.33 14.05
N LYS A 351 -5.54 17.54 13.60
CA LYS A 351 -4.73 16.62 14.41
C LYS A 351 -3.48 17.33 14.95
N PRO A 352 -3.41 17.68 16.24
CA PRO A 352 -2.24 18.35 16.82
C PRO A 352 -1.12 17.36 17.15
N GLY A 353 0.11 17.78 16.85
CA GLY A 353 1.33 17.24 17.43
C GLY A 353 2.04 18.29 18.29
N MET A 354 2.87 17.82 19.21
CA MET A 354 3.71 18.65 20.07
C MET A 354 5.16 18.14 20.07
N SER A 355 6.12 19.01 19.78
CA SER A 355 7.53 18.72 20.08
C SER A 355 7.77 18.82 21.59
N TYR A 356 8.46 17.85 22.17
CA TYR A 356 8.84 17.82 23.59
C TYR A 356 10.04 16.88 23.76
N ASN A 357 11.13 17.32 24.41
CA ASN A 357 12.20 16.46 24.89
C ASN A 357 11.97 16.09 26.37
N ALA A 358 11.69 14.83 26.71
CA ALA A 358 11.53 14.43 28.11
C ALA A 358 12.82 14.64 28.90
N MET A 359 12.74 15.20 30.12
CA MET A 359 13.88 15.54 31.02
C MET A 359 14.90 16.57 30.48
N TYR A 360 14.88 16.88 29.17
CA TYR A 360 15.90 17.69 28.49
C TYR A 360 15.35 19.00 27.88
N GLN A 361 14.12 19.41 28.24
CA GLN A 361 13.46 20.63 27.76
C GLN A 361 14.38 21.85 27.77
N GLU A 362 14.79 22.33 28.94
CA GLU A 362 15.52 23.58 29.11
C GLU A 362 16.95 23.47 28.54
N LYS A 363 17.48 22.24 28.46
CA LYS A 363 18.81 21.96 27.91
C LYS A 363 18.85 22.05 26.37
N LEU A 364 17.81 21.58 25.69
CA LEU A 364 17.76 21.47 24.22
C LEU A 364 16.85 22.51 23.55
N ARG A 365 15.82 23.00 24.24
CA ARG A 365 14.73 23.85 23.72
C ARG A 365 14.71 25.22 24.39
N VAL A 366 15.77 26.01 24.19
CA VAL A 366 15.92 27.33 24.82
C VAL A 366 14.81 28.30 24.35
N ILE A 367 14.36 29.21 25.22
CA ILE A 367 13.42 30.28 24.86
C ILE A 367 14.16 31.34 24.01
N SER A 368 13.55 31.84 22.93
CA SER A 368 14.22 32.82 22.05
C SER A 368 14.41 34.19 22.72
N GLN A 369 15.46 34.92 22.32
CA GLN A 369 15.74 36.28 22.81
C GLN A 369 14.59 37.28 22.52
N GLU A 370 13.85 37.06 21.41
CA GLU A 370 12.62 37.81 21.07
C GLU A 370 11.55 37.72 22.18
N LYS A 371 11.63 36.71 23.06
CA LYS A 371 10.74 36.54 24.23
C LYS A 371 11.38 36.92 25.57
N GLN A 372 12.71 37.03 25.67
CA GLN A 372 13.39 37.45 26.90
C GLN A 372 13.01 38.88 27.33
N ASN A 373 12.64 39.74 26.37
CA ASN A 373 12.13 41.08 26.63
C ASN A 373 10.70 41.13 27.20
N ASN A 374 10.04 39.99 27.41
CA ASN A 374 8.73 39.91 28.08
C ASN A 374 8.66 38.65 28.96
N PRO A 375 9.41 38.61 30.09
CA PRO A 375 9.60 37.42 30.89
C PRO A 375 8.35 37.10 31.72
N LYS A 376 7.44 36.35 31.11
CA LYS A 376 6.70 35.32 31.84
C LYS A 376 7.44 34.01 31.61
N ASP A 377 8.03 33.48 32.68
CA ASP A 377 8.79 32.24 32.65
C ASP A 377 7.89 31.09 32.19
N VAL A 378 8.08 30.65 30.94
CA VAL A 378 7.37 29.49 30.41
C VAL A 378 8.16 28.27 30.80
N GLU A 379 7.74 27.62 31.89
CA GLU A 379 8.29 26.36 32.36
C GLU A 379 7.94 25.24 31.35
N LEU A 380 8.86 24.97 30.43
CA LEU A 380 8.63 24.04 29.32
C LEU A 380 8.38 22.61 29.83
N SER A 381 9.03 22.22 30.93
CA SER A 381 8.78 21.02 31.75
C SER A 381 7.29 20.72 32.05
N ASN A 382 6.46 21.75 32.26
CA ASN A 382 5.06 21.60 32.65
C ASN A 382 4.10 21.72 31.47
N LYS A 383 4.55 22.31 30.34
CA LYS A 383 3.69 22.59 29.19
C LYS A 383 3.06 21.35 28.56
N LEU A 384 3.70 20.18 28.65
CA LEU A 384 3.08 18.93 28.19
C LEU A 384 1.83 18.57 29.01
N LYS A 385 1.87 18.70 30.35
CA LYS A 385 0.74 18.36 31.23
C LYS A 385 -0.47 19.23 30.91
N GLU A 386 -0.28 20.54 30.80
CA GLU A 386 -1.32 21.50 30.38
C GLU A 386 -1.97 21.07 29.04
N VAL A 387 -1.16 20.63 28.09
CA VAL A 387 -1.63 20.20 26.76
C VAL A 387 -2.40 18.88 26.80
N LEU A 388 -2.05 17.95 27.70
CA LEU A 388 -2.82 16.72 27.95
C LEU A 388 -4.15 17.00 28.68
N GLU A 389 -4.15 17.92 29.65
CA GLU A 389 -5.36 18.33 30.37
C GLU A 389 -6.36 18.99 29.42
N LEU A 390 -5.90 19.87 28.52
CA LEU A 390 -6.72 20.45 27.46
C LEU A 390 -7.20 19.39 26.45
N SER A 391 -6.33 18.46 26.06
CA SER A 391 -6.67 17.36 25.15
C SER A 391 -7.79 16.49 25.72
N SER A 392 -7.63 15.98 26.94
CA SER A 392 -8.63 15.10 27.58
C SER A 392 -9.96 15.79 27.89
N ARG A 393 -9.95 17.12 28.12
CA ARG A 393 -11.16 17.87 28.49
C ARG A 393 -12.01 18.31 27.29
N ILE A 394 -11.39 18.76 26.19
CA ILE A 394 -12.12 19.52 25.15
C ILE A 394 -11.77 19.20 23.69
N GLY A 395 -10.74 18.40 23.37
CA GLY A 395 -10.29 18.27 21.97
C GLY A 395 -9.64 16.94 21.59
N PRO A 396 -8.94 16.90 20.44
CA PRO A 396 -8.30 15.68 19.95
C PRO A 396 -7.07 15.28 20.79
N LYS A 397 -6.69 13.99 20.71
CA LYS A 397 -5.42 13.47 21.25
C LYS A 397 -4.23 14.17 20.59
N VAL A 398 -3.17 14.39 21.35
CA VAL A 398 -1.92 15.03 20.89
C VAL A 398 -0.82 13.99 20.74
N GLY A 399 -0.22 13.89 19.56
CA GLY A 399 0.99 13.07 19.34
C GLY A 399 2.25 13.84 19.77
N VAL A 400 3.28 13.15 20.27
CA VAL A 400 4.53 13.81 20.71
C VAL A 400 5.75 13.39 19.90
N ILE A 401 6.59 14.36 19.56
CA ILE A 401 7.92 14.14 18.97
C ILE A 401 9.00 14.52 19.99
N ASP A 402 9.85 13.57 20.35
CA ASP A 402 11.12 13.80 21.04
C ASP A 402 12.26 13.75 20.00
N VAL A 403 13.33 14.53 20.22
CA VAL A 403 14.52 14.53 19.37
C VAL A 403 15.69 13.97 20.16
N ILE A 404 16.22 12.85 19.68
CA ILE A 404 17.34 12.13 20.27
C ILE A 404 18.65 12.67 19.69
N THR A 405 19.55 13.03 20.59
CA THR A 405 20.82 13.73 20.41
C THR A 405 21.90 13.06 21.26
N SER A 406 23.16 13.45 21.10
CA SER A 406 24.27 13.07 21.98
C SER A 406 24.01 13.32 23.48
N GLU A 407 23.11 14.25 23.80
CA GLU A 407 22.81 14.67 25.17
C GLU A 407 21.79 13.78 25.90
N ASN A 408 21.02 12.95 25.17
CA ASN A 408 19.88 12.19 25.73
C ASN A 408 19.69 10.74 25.21
N TYR A 409 20.45 10.26 24.21
CA TYR A 409 20.28 8.88 23.70
C TYR A 409 20.49 7.77 24.75
N LYS A 410 21.44 7.95 25.67
CA LYS A 410 21.69 7.04 26.80
C LYS A 410 20.53 6.95 27.81
N ASP A 411 19.53 7.84 27.68
CA ASP A 411 18.34 7.91 28.52
C ASP A 411 17.04 7.51 27.78
N MET A 412 17.10 6.94 26.56
CA MET A 412 15.89 6.56 25.78
C MET A 412 14.88 5.70 26.56
N ILE A 413 15.33 4.77 27.41
CA ILE A 413 14.43 4.00 28.29
C ILE A 413 13.71 4.91 29.31
N LYS A 414 14.40 5.89 29.91
CA LYS A 414 13.80 6.86 30.84
C LYS A 414 12.85 7.84 30.13
N ILE A 415 13.20 8.25 28.91
CA ILE A 415 12.36 9.08 28.02
C ILE A 415 11.05 8.32 27.73
N TYR A 416 11.15 7.07 27.29
CA TYR A 416 10.00 6.20 27.02
C TYR A 416 9.14 5.98 28.28
N GLU A 417 9.76 5.68 29.42
CA GLU A 417 9.08 5.54 30.71
C GLU A 417 8.31 6.80 31.13
N PHE A 418 8.84 7.99 30.84
CA PHE A 418 8.14 9.25 31.07
C PHE A 418 6.86 9.34 30.21
N TYR A 419 6.92 9.03 28.92
CA TYR A 419 5.74 9.05 28.05
C TYR A 419 4.71 7.97 28.36
N LYS A 420 5.15 6.75 28.71
CA LYS A 420 4.27 5.67 29.18
C LYS A 420 3.49 6.08 30.43
N LYS A 421 4.16 6.69 31.40
CA LYS A 421 3.53 7.22 32.63
C LYS A 421 2.52 8.36 32.38
N MET A 422 2.62 9.03 31.24
CA MET A 422 1.64 10.03 30.78
C MET A 422 0.57 9.46 29.83
N GLY A 423 0.65 8.18 29.45
CA GLY A 423 -0.28 7.53 28.52
C GLY A 423 -0.15 7.99 27.05
N ILE A 424 1.04 8.38 26.62
CA ILE A 424 1.29 9.02 25.31
C ILE A 424 2.09 8.10 24.37
N ASN A 425 1.60 7.93 23.15
CA ASN A 425 2.38 7.37 22.04
C ASN A 425 3.36 8.43 21.51
N VAL A 426 4.65 8.09 21.42
CA VAL A 426 5.74 9.04 21.12
C VAL A 426 6.51 8.65 19.85
N SER A 427 7.18 9.64 19.26
CA SER A 427 8.10 9.50 18.14
C SER A 427 9.47 10.02 18.54
N MET A 428 10.42 9.13 18.81
CA MET A 428 11.83 9.45 19.05
C MET A 428 12.55 9.62 17.71
N ASN A 429 12.56 10.84 17.20
CA ASN A 429 13.31 11.17 15.98
C ASN A 429 14.79 11.31 16.32
N MET A 430 15.68 10.68 15.55
CA MET A 430 17.10 11.07 15.58
C MET A 430 17.25 12.52 15.14
N VAL A 431 18.23 13.20 15.73
CA VAL A 431 18.72 14.52 15.32
C VAL A 431 19.14 14.50 13.85
N PHE A 432 18.95 15.62 13.14
CA PHE A 432 19.40 15.81 11.77
C PHE A 432 20.70 16.61 11.75
N HIS A 433 21.66 16.23 10.91
CA HIS A 433 22.92 16.94 10.75
C HIS A 433 22.68 18.36 10.19
N THR A 434 23.04 19.39 10.94
CA THR A 434 22.76 20.80 10.65
C THR A 434 23.81 21.73 11.28
N PRO A 435 23.97 22.98 10.77
CA PRO A 435 24.87 23.97 11.39
C PRO A 435 24.53 24.31 12.86
N GLN A 436 23.32 23.97 13.32
CA GLN A 436 22.88 24.14 14.70
C GLN A 436 23.33 22.95 15.57
N THR A 437 23.24 21.73 15.06
CA THR A 437 23.64 20.51 15.78
C THR A 437 25.15 20.34 15.83
N GLU A 438 25.86 20.70 14.76
CA GLU A 438 27.32 20.89 14.75
C GLU A 438 27.74 21.89 15.84
N ARG A 439 27.19 23.11 15.80
CA ARG A 439 27.51 24.20 16.75
C ARG A 439 27.27 23.83 18.22
N HIS A 440 26.39 22.87 18.48
CA HIS A 440 26.04 22.43 19.82
C HIS A 440 26.50 21.00 20.15
N ASN A 441 27.33 20.37 19.29
CA ASN A 441 27.84 19.00 19.44
C ASN A 441 26.74 17.95 19.74
N LEU A 442 25.58 18.08 19.08
CA LEU A 442 24.38 17.28 19.35
C LEU A 442 24.33 15.93 18.63
N GLU A 443 25.32 15.65 17.79
CA GLU A 443 25.41 14.41 17.01
C GLU A 443 26.16 13.32 17.78
N PHE A 444 25.69 12.08 17.66
CA PHE A 444 26.21 10.91 18.36
C PHE A 444 27.04 10.02 17.44
N ASP A 445 27.92 9.22 18.04
CA ASP A 445 28.55 8.09 17.36
C ASP A 445 27.49 7.04 16.97
N PRO A 446 27.49 6.52 15.73
CA PRO A 446 26.45 5.60 15.28
C PRO A 446 26.52 4.22 15.95
N GLU A 447 27.68 3.77 16.45
CA GLU A 447 27.76 2.53 17.22
C GLU A 447 27.29 2.71 18.66
N GLU A 448 27.69 3.77 19.35
CA GLU A 448 27.18 4.04 20.71
C GLU A 448 25.66 4.25 20.68
N TYR A 449 25.15 4.93 19.64
CA TYR A 449 23.71 5.08 19.45
C TYR A 449 23.01 3.75 19.17
N GLU A 450 23.55 2.90 18.29
CA GLU A 450 23.02 1.55 18.03
C GLU A 450 22.94 0.73 19.33
N LYS A 451 24.03 0.68 20.10
CA LYS A 451 24.13 -0.11 21.34
C LYS A 451 23.10 0.33 22.39
N GLU A 452 22.78 1.63 22.49
CA GLU A 452 21.69 2.10 23.36
C GLU A 452 20.30 1.90 22.74
N PHE A 453 20.15 2.09 21.42
CA PHE A 453 18.89 1.83 20.70
C PHE A 453 18.46 0.38 20.81
N ILE A 454 19.39 -0.59 20.79
CA ILE A 454 19.07 -2.02 20.90
C ILE A 454 18.71 -2.41 22.34
N LYS A 455 19.32 -1.80 23.36
CA LYS A 455 18.84 -1.92 24.76
C LYS A 455 17.43 -1.35 24.89
N TYR A 456 17.19 -0.19 24.30
CA TYR A 456 15.87 0.45 24.29
C TYR A 456 14.83 -0.41 23.54
N PHE A 457 15.15 -0.95 22.37
CA PHE A 457 14.26 -1.80 21.59
C PHE A 457 13.90 -3.08 22.34
N LYS A 458 14.88 -3.75 22.98
CA LYS A 458 14.65 -4.91 23.86
C LYS A 458 13.72 -4.54 25.03
N TYR A 459 13.90 -3.38 25.64
CA TYR A 459 13.03 -2.89 26.72
C TYR A 459 11.60 -2.59 26.23
N TRP A 460 11.47 -1.88 25.11
CA TRP A 460 10.18 -1.55 24.49
C TRP A 460 9.41 -2.79 24.08
N LEU A 461 10.07 -3.77 23.45
CA LEU A 461 9.43 -4.97 22.89
C LEU A 461 8.76 -5.86 23.95
N TYR A 462 9.36 -5.97 25.15
CA TYR A 462 8.87 -6.80 26.26
C TYR A 462 8.10 -6.04 27.35
N ASP A 463 7.71 -4.78 27.08
CA ASP A 463 6.91 -3.97 27.98
C ASP A 463 5.40 -4.20 27.74
N GLU A 464 4.83 -5.21 28.38
CA GLU A 464 3.43 -5.63 28.17
C GLU A 464 2.36 -4.56 28.46
N ASN A 465 2.69 -3.53 29.25
CA ASN A 465 1.83 -2.38 29.52
C ASN A 465 2.26 -1.13 28.70
N GLY A 466 3.00 -1.35 27.63
CA GLY A 466 3.72 -0.33 26.89
C GLY A 466 2.88 0.52 25.95
N VAL A 467 3.46 1.63 25.53
CA VAL A 467 2.92 2.55 24.52
C VAL A 467 3.60 2.33 23.17
N HIS A 468 2.95 2.77 22.08
CA HIS A 468 3.57 2.78 20.77
C HIS A 468 4.69 3.82 20.71
N GLU A 469 5.90 3.39 20.31
CA GLU A 469 6.99 4.29 19.94
C GLU A 469 7.35 4.11 18.46
N ARG A 470 7.38 5.20 17.69
CA ARG A 470 7.50 5.14 16.23
C ARG A 470 8.89 4.68 15.74
N SER A 471 9.99 5.00 16.39
CA SER A 471 11.33 4.59 15.94
C SER A 471 11.57 3.08 16.12
N ALA A 472 11.07 2.51 17.22
CA ALA A 472 11.08 1.07 17.45
C ALA A 472 10.09 0.34 16.52
N ALA A 473 8.88 0.88 16.31
CA ALA A 473 7.92 0.36 15.33
C ALA A 473 8.47 0.41 13.88
N GLU A 474 9.13 1.51 13.48
CA GLU A 474 9.79 1.65 12.18
C GLU A 474 10.90 0.60 11.98
N MET A 475 11.69 0.29 13.00
CA MET A 475 12.77 -0.72 12.90
C MET A 475 12.21 -2.15 12.92
N LEU A 476 11.24 -2.44 13.79
CA LEU A 476 10.49 -3.70 13.78
C LEU A 476 9.89 -3.95 12.40
N GLY A 477 9.17 -2.95 11.85
CA GLY A 477 8.55 -3.03 10.53
C GLY A 477 9.58 -3.17 9.40
N ALA A 478 10.72 -2.49 9.51
CA ALA A 478 11.83 -2.64 8.58
C ALA A 478 12.43 -4.07 8.59
N VAL A 479 12.51 -4.75 9.74
CA VAL A 479 13.06 -6.11 9.85
C VAL A 479 12.05 -7.19 9.47
N ILE A 480 10.75 -7.04 9.77
CA ILE A 480 9.71 -8.04 9.45
C ILE A 480 9.05 -7.85 8.07
N GLY A 481 9.34 -6.74 7.37
CA GLY A 481 8.74 -6.41 6.08
C GLY A 481 7.38 -5.70 6.15
N ALA A 482 6.99 -5.16 7.30
CA ALA A 482 5.75 -4.40 7.48
C ALA A 482 5.89 -2.99 6.87
N THR A 483 5.73 -2.90 5.55
CA THR A 483 5.97 -1.67 4.76
C THR A 483 5.09 -0.47 5.14
N LYS A 484 3.97 -0.70 5.84
CA LYS A 484 3.08 0.37 6.36
C LYS A 484 3.69 1.18 7.50
N GLU A 485 4.57 0.57 8.30
CA GLU A 485 5.22 1.23 9.44
C GLU A 485 6.41 2.11 9.00
N LEU A 486 6.78 2.05 7.71
CA LEU A 486 7.93 2.77 7.15
C LEU A 486 7.55 4.20 6.77
N THR A 487 8.17 5.17 7.44
CA THR A 487 8.03 6.60 7.10
C THR A 487 8.79 6.97 5.81
N CYS A 488 8.69 8.24 5.41
CA CYS A 488 9.31 8.80 4.20
C CYS A 488 10.84 8.73 4.16
N LYS A 489 11.51 8.29 5.24
CA LYS A 489 12.96 7.98 5.27
C LYS A 489 13.29 6.57 4.74
N ASN A 490 12.36 5.62 4.88
CA ASN A 490 12.51 4.21 4.49
C ASN A 490 11.64 3.84 3.27
N SER A 491 11.31 4.85 2.46
CA SER A 491 10.53 4.70 1.23
C SER A 491 10.97 5.75 0.22
N ASP A 492 10.86 5.46 -1.08
CA ASP A 492 11.09 6.50 -2.09
C ASP A 492 9.99 7.57 -1.93
N CYS A 493 10.38 8.75 -1.45
CA CYS A 493 9.48 9.87 -1.19
C CYS A 493 9.28 10.79 -2.41
N ARG A 494 9.92 10.48 -3.55
CA ARG A 494 9.72 11.23 -4.81
C ARG A 494 8.24 11.21 -5.23
N TYR A 495 7.79 12.31 -5.83
CA TYR A 495 6.42 12.57 -6.31
C TYR A 495 5.28 12.47 -5.27
N LYS A 496 5.57 12.30 -3.97
CA LYS A 496 4.55 12.11 -2.91
C LYS A 496 4.31 13.32 -2.00
N TRP A 497 5.28 14.24 -1.94
CA TRP A 497 5.30 15.39 -1.02
C TRP A 497 5.78 16.65 -1.74
N ILE A 498 5.34 17.81 -1.25
CA ILE A 498 6.02 19.11 -1.43
C ILE A 498 5.97 19.91 -0.12
N GLY A 499 6.99 20.76 0.08
CA GLY A 499 7.03 21.79 1.11
C GLY A 499 6.76 23.16 0.53
N ILE A 500 5.92 23.96 1.18
CA ILE A 500 5.58 25.33 0.81
C ILE A 500 5.98 26.28 1.94
N ASN A 501 6.72 27.36 1.62
CA ASN A 501 7.12 28.37 2.60
C ASN A 501 6.20 29.63 2.57
N PRO A 502 6.38 30.61 3.48
CA PRO A 502 5.49 31.78 3.56
C PRO A 502 5.45 32.65 2.30
N LEU A 503 6.51 32.62 1.48
CA LEU A 503 6.61 33.31 0.19
C LEU A 503 5.91 32.55 -0.95
N GLY A 504 5.39 31.34 -0.70
CA GLY A 504 4.85 30.47 -1.74
C GLY A 504 5.93 29.76 -2.57
N GLU A 505 7.19 29.73 -2.11
CA GLU A 505 8.25 28.92 -2.74
C GLU A 505 8.02 27.43 -2.46
N ILE A 506 8.33 26.61 -3.46
CA ILE A 506 8.10 25.17 -3.44
C ILE A 506 9.44 24.43 -3.32
N TYR A 507 9.51 23.48 -2.40
CA TYR A 507 10.67 22.61 -2.17
C TYR A 507 10.24 21.14 -2.05
N PRO A 508 11.15 20.14 -2.19
CA PRO A 508 10.77 18.72 -2.20
C PRO A 508 10.13 18.20 -0.92
N CYS A 509 10.47 18.80 0.23
CA CYS A 509 9.66 18.79 1.44
C CYS A 509 10.00 20.05 2.25
N ASP A 510 9.61 20.11 3.53
CA ASP A 510 9.81 21.28 4.39
C ASP A 510 11.20 21.37 5.05
N ARG A 511 12.07 20.41 4.80
CA ARG A 511 13.47 20.40 5.28
C ARG A 511 14.34 21.42 4.55
N TYR A 512 15.58 21.58 5.02
CA TYR A 512 16.52 22.46 4.33
C TYR A 512 16.99 21.82 3.02
N TYR A 513 16.71 22.51 1.92
CA TYR A 513 17.28 22.23 0.61
C TYR A 513 17.95 23.52 0.09
N PRO A 514 19.20 23.45 -0.38
CA PRO A 514 19.81 24.51 -1.17
C PRO A 514 18.96 24.87 -2.40
N ASP A 515 19.04 26.12 -2.82
CA ASP A 515 18.24 26.75 -3.88
C ASP A 515 18.29 25.97 -5.22
N LYS A 516 19.35 25.18 -5.47
CA LYS A 516 19.44 24.27 -6.64
C LYS A 516 18.36 23.18 -6.72
N TYR A 517 17.58 22.97 -5.65
CA TYR A 517 16.41 22.07 -5.64
C TYR A 517 15.06 22.82 -5.54
N LYS A 518 15.05 24.16 -5.56
CA LYS A 518 13.81 24.95 -5.53
C LYS A 518 12.95 24.62 -6.75
N MET A 519 11.69 24.31 -6.52
CA MET A 519 10.74 23.82 -7.53
C MET A 519 9.92 24.93 -8.19
N GLY A 520 10.37 26.18 -8.06
CA GLY A 520 9.63 27.40 -8.44
C GLY A 520 8.82 28.00 -7.28
N THR A 521 7.80 28.78 -7.62
CA THR A 521 6.76 29.27 -6.68
C THR A 521 5.36 28.91 -7.18
N ILE A 522 4.39 28.89 -6.26
CA ILE A 522 2.97 28.62 -6.59
C ILE A 522 2.34 29.66 -7.53
N PHE A 523 2.99 30.82 -7.72
CA PHE A 523 2.53 31.89 -8.60
C PHE A 523 3.04 31.74 -10.04
N GLU A 524 4.12 30.99 -10.26
CA GLU A 524 4.77 30.79 -11.56
C GLU A 524 4.30 29.52 -12.28
N ILE A 525 3.74 28.55 -11.54
CA ILE A 525 3.19 27.29 -12.07
C ILE A 525 1.67 27.36 -12.23
N ASN A 526 1.12 26.57 -13.15
CA ASN A 526 -0.33 26.40 -13.34
C ASN A 526 -0.86 25.13 -12.66
N SER A 527 -0.03 24.10 -12.49
CA SER A 527 -0.34 22.79 -11.89
C SER A 527 0.79 22.31 -10.97
N ILE A 528 0.49 21.41 -10.02
CA ILE A 528 1.53 20.78 -9.17
C ILE A 528 2.51 19.92 -10.00
N ASP A 529 2.05 19.36 -11.13
CA ASP A 529 2.91 18.63 -12.07
C ASP A 529 4.07 19.48 -12.61
N GLU A 530 3.86 20.77 -12.87
CA GLU A 530 4.92 21.70 -13.29
C GLU A 530 6.01 21.85 -12.22
N ALA A 531 5.67 21.79 -10.93
CA ALA A 531 6.67 21.81 -9.86
C ALA A 531 7.55 20.56 -9.87
N PHE A 532 6.98 19.38 -10.14
CA PHE A 532 7.73 18.14 -10.33
C PHE A 532 8.49 18.08 -11.68
N GLN A 533 8.11 18.92 -12.66
CA GLN A 533 8.82 19.09 -13.93
C GLN A 533 9.85 20.23 -13.90
N SER A 534 9.98 20.97 -12.80
CA SER A 534 10.99 22.02 -12.60
C SER A 534 12.42 21.46 -12.69
N GLU A 535 13.42 22.29 -13.04
CA GLU A 535 14.81 21.81 -13.07
C GLU A 535 15.33 21.49 -11.67
N GLY A 536 14.91 22.21 -10.62
CA GLY A 536 15.26 21.88 -9.24
C GLY A 536 14.78 20.49 -8.82
N TYR A 537 13.58 20.08 -9.26
CA TYR A 537 13.11 18.72 -9.03
C TYR A 537 13.82 17.69 -9.91
N LYS A 538 14.10 18.00 -11.18
CA LYS A 538 14.87 17.12 -12.07
C LYS A 538 16.29 16.87 -11.57
N VAL A 539 16.95 17.89 -11.00
CA VAL A 539 18.25 17.77 -10.31
C VAL A 539 18.13 16.83 -9.12
N LEU A 540 17.15 17.03 -8.23
CA LEU A 540 16.91 16.12 -7.10
C LEU A 540 16.68 14.67 -7.57
N ALA A 541 15.76 14.47 -8.52
CA ALA A 541 15.36 13.14 -8.99
C ALA A 541 16.54 12.39 -9.64
N ARG A 542 17.38 13.10 -10.40
CA ARG A 542 18.61 12.61 -11.05
C ARG A 542 19.68 12.23 -10.02
N GLU A 543 19.93 13.11 -9.05
CA GLU A 543 20.90 12.87 -7.96
C GLU A 543 20.46 11.68 -7.07
N VAL A 544 19.17 11.59 -6.72
CA VAL A 544 18.61 10.44 -5.97
C VAL A 544 18.74 9.13 -6.76
N GLU A 545 18.48 9.15 -8.07
CA GLU A 545 18.63 7.95 -8.92
C GLU A 545 20.10 7.54 -9.08
N GLU A 546 21.02 8.51 -9.14
CA GLU A 546 22.45 8.23 -9.11
C GLU A 546 22.87 7.55 -7.80
N ARG A 547 22.43 8.06 -6.64
CA ARG A 547 22.64 7.42 -5.34
C ARG A 547 22.12 5.99 -5.33
N PHE A 548 20.89 5.79 -5.80
CA PHE A 548 20.26 4.47 -5.86
C PHE A 548 21.08 3.51 -6.71
N ARG A 549 21.44 3.89 -7.94
CA ARG A 549 22.22 3.06 -8.88
C ARG A 549 23.66 2.79 -8.42
N THR A 550 24.35 3.77 -7.83
CA THR A 550 25.80 3.69 -7.57
C THR A 550 26.15 3.17 -6.18
N LYS A 551 25.38 3.57 -5.16
CA LYS A 551 25.63 3.28 -3.74
C LYS A 551 24.63 2.27 -3.20
N CYS A 552 23.34 2.55 -3.29
CA CYS A 552 22.34 1.79 -2.54
C CYS A 552 22.00 0.43 -3.17
N ALA A 553 21.92 0.29 -4.50
CA ALA A 553 21.57 -0.96 -5.16
C ALA A 553 22.57 -2.11 -4.93
N LYS A 554 23.80 -1.80 -4.48
CA LYS A 554 24.81 -2.78 -4.06
C LYS A 554 24.72 -3.13 -2.56
N CYS A 555 23.98 -2.36 -1.78
CA CYS A 555 23.78 -2.61 -0.34
C CYS A 555 22.64 -3.62 -0.17
N GLY A 556 22.94 -4.78 0.43
CA GLY A 556 21.93 -5.84 0.61
C GLY A 556 20.69 -5.38 1.37
N TYR A 557 20.80 -4.41 2.27
CA TYR A 557 19.69 -3.84 3.06
C TYR A 557 18.76 -2.89 2.27
N TRP A 558 19.05 -2.63 1.00
CA TRP A 558 18.26 -1.76 0.11
C TRP A 558 16.77 -2.07 0.12
N PHE A 559 16.39 -3.35 0.21
CA PHE A 559 14.98 -3.75 0.18
C PHE A 559 14.15 -3.16 1.33
N ALA A 560 14.75 -2.87 2.49
CA ALA A 560 14.10 -2.27 3.66
C ALA A 560 14.45 -0.78 3.84
N CYS A 561 15.72 -0.39 3.62
CA CYS A 561 16.19 0.98 3.83
C CYS A 561 15.71 1.97 2.76
N LYS A 562 15.55 1.53 1.49
CA LYS A 562 15.20 2.39 0.33
C LYS A 562 16.07 3.65 0.14
N GLY A 563 17.26 3.69 0.75
CA GLY A 563 18.29 4.72 0.55
C GLY A 563 18.24 5.91 1.50
N GLY A 564 17.42 5.87 2.55
CA GLY A 564 17.39 6.91 3.58
C GLY A 564 16.75 8.22 3.14
N CYS A 565 16.79 9.23 4.01
CA CYS A 565 16.17 10.53 3.76
C CYS A 565 16.90 11.31 2.65
N ASN A 566 16.16 11.87 1.69
CA ASN A 566 16.71 12.78 0.69
C ASN A 566 17.28 14.06 1.32
N ALA A 567 16.58 14.63 2.31
CA ALA A 567 17.01 15.83 2.99
C ALA A 567 18.29 15.60 3.80
N SER A 568 18.35 14.56 4.64
CA SER A 568 19.57 14.29 5.42
C SER A 568 20.80 14.01 4.54
N ALA A 569 20.63 13.34 3.39
CA ALA A 569 21.72 13.16 2.42
C ALA A 569 22.21 14.49 1.83
N VAL A 570 21.28 15.40 1.49
CA VAL A 570 21.59 16.77 1.03
C VAL A 570 22.26 17.59 2.13
N GLU A 571 21.81 17.50 3.37
CA GLU A 571 22.37 18.20 4.52
C GLU A 571 23.79 17.69 4.84
N SER A 572 24.00 16.37 4.85
CA SER A 572 25.29 15.73 5.19
C SER A 572 26.36 15.80 4.09
N THR A 573 26.00 16.14 2.84
CA THR A 573 26.95 16.06 1.70
C THR A 573 26.82 17.18 0.65
N GLY A 574 25.82 18.05 0.77
CA GLY A 574 25.44 19.03 -0.26
C GLY A 574 24.68 18.44 -1.47
N THR A 575 24.55 17.12 -1.58
CA THR A 575 23.97 16.44 -2.75
C THR A 575 23.00 15.32 -2.38
N ALA A 576 21.91 15.17 -3.13
CA ALA A 576 21.01 14.03 -2.99
C ALA A 576 21.62 12.73 -3.59
N ALA A 577 22.77 12.83 -4.27
CA ALA A 577 23.62 11.72 -4.66
C ALA A 577 24.46 11.19 -3.47
N GLY A 578 24.52 11.94 -2.37
CA GLY A 578 25.17 11.57 -1.11
C GLY A 578 24.40 10.52 -0.31
N VAL A 579 24.99 10.04 0.76
CA VAL A 579 24.31 9.19 1.76
C VAL A 579 24.61 9.76 3.14
N GLU A 580 23.66 9.59 4.06
CA GLU A 580 23.84 9.89 5.49
C GLU A 580 24.56 8.69 6.12
N GLU A 581 25.90 8.68 6.08
CA GLU A 581 26.70 7.49 6.43
C GLU A 581 26.42 6.99 7.86
N ASN A 582 26.29 7.90 8.83
CA ASN A 582 25.93 7.57 10.22
C ASN A 582 24.58 6.82 10.29
N TYR A 583 23.60 7.21 9.48
CA TYR A 583 22.32 6.51 9.40
C TYR A 583 22.44 5.17 8.66
N CYS A 584 23.22 5.12 7.57
CA CYS A 584 23.49 3.89 6.85
C CYS A 584 24.27 2.87 7.68
N GLU A 585 25.13 3.30 8.61
CA GLU A 585 25.78 2.44 9.59
C GLU A 585 24.81 1.98 10.68
N PHE A 586 24.16 2.92 11.40
CA PHE A 586 23.17 2.61 12.43
C PHE A 586 22.12 1.63 11.91
N PHE A 587 21.52 1.90 10.75
CA PHE A 587 20.45 1.06 10.21
C PHE A 587 20.92 -0.37 9.94
N ARG A 588 22.13 -0.58 9.41
CA ARG A 588 22.65 -1.94 9.13
C ARG A 588 22.86 -2.74 10.41
N LYS A 589 23.54 -2.15 11.40
CA LYS A 589 23.82 -2.81 12.69
C LYS A 589 22.53 -3.06 13.47
N ALA A 590 21.69 -2.03 13.63
CA ALA A 590 20.42 -2.16 14.35
C ALA A 590 19.40 -3.08 13.66
N PHE A 591 19.43 -3.23 12.34
CA PHE A 591 18.63 -4.24 11.63
C PHE A 591 19.03 -5.66 12.03
N ASN A 592 20.35 -5.93 12.13
CA ASN A 592 20.85 -7.25 12.50
C ASN A 592 20.59 -7.56 13.98
N ASP A 593 20.78 -6.57 14.86
CA ASP A 593 20.47 -6.72 16.28
C ASP A 593 18.97 -6.83 16.59
N VAL A 594 18.10 -6.14 15.84
CA VAL A 594 16.65 -6.36 15.94
C VAL A 594 16.27 -7.73 15.38
N TYR A 595 16.88 -8.21 14.30
CA TYR A 595 16.66 -9.59 13.86
C TYR A 595 17.08 -10.59 14.94
N ASP A 596 18.28 -10.45 15.52
CA ASP A 596 18.83 -11.27 16.61
C ASP A 596 17.84 -11.37 17.79
N VAL A 597 17.23 -10.24 18.19
CA VAL A 597 16.14 -10.19 19.19
C VAL A 597 14.91 -11.00 18.77
N LEU A 598 14.48 -10.87 17.51
CA LEU A 598 13.27 -11.53 17.00
C LEU A 598 13.43 -13.04 16.77
N ARG A 599 14.62 -13.61 16.98
CA ARG A 599 14.86 -15.05 16.84
C ARG A 599 14.12 -15.85 17.90
N ASP A 600 14.24 -15.42 19.17
CA ASP A 600 13.70 -16.11 20.34
C ASP A 600 12.22 -15.75 20.67
N VAL A 601 11.68 -14.70 20.02
CA VAL A 601 10.33 -14.17 20.29
C VAL A 601 9.22 -15.19 19.99
N ASP A 602 8.25 -15.24 20.89
CA ASP A 602 7.01 -16.00 20.76
C ASP A 602 5.80 -15.05 20.72
N VAL A 603 5.37 -14.64 19.53
CA VAL A 603 4.30 -13.63 19.39
C VAL A 603 2.94 -14.08 19.98
N LEU A 604 2.77 -15.37 20.24
CA LEU A 604 1.57 -15.97 20.82
C LEU A 604 1.64 -16.04 22.36
N HIS A 605 2.81 -16.31 22.95
CA HIS A 605 2.96 -16.59 24.37
C HIS A 605 3.76 -15.55 25.16
N ASP A 606 4.64 -14.78 24.51
CA ASP A 606 5.44 -13.75 25.18
C ASP A 606 4.60 -12.55 25.60
N LYS A 607 5.00 -11.96 26.74
CA LYS A 607 4.51 -10.68 27.27
C LYS A 607 5.07 -9.50 26.46
N LEU A 608 4.68 -9.43 25.18
CA LEU A 608 5.11 -8.38 24.26
C LEU A 608 4.33 -7.07 24.44
N ASN A 609 4.95 -5.96 24.07
CA ASN A 609 4.31 -4.66 23.98
C ASN A 609 3.13 -4.70 23.00
N PRO A 610 1.97 -4.10 23.34
CA PRO A 610 0.75 -4.30 22.56
C PRO A 610 0.86 -3.74 21.13
N ALA A 611 1.58 -2.64 20.92
CA ALA A 611 1.83 -2.09 19.60
C ALA A 611 2.77 -2.98 18.78
N ALA A 612 3.87 -3.46 19.38
CA ALA A 612 4.79 -4.40 18.73
C ALA A 612 4.07 -5.69 18.30
N ARG A 613 3.27 -6.26 19.20
CA ARG A 613 2.49 -7.48 18.98
C ARG A 613 1.45 -7.31 17.87
N LYS A 614 0.74 -6.18 17.85
CA LYS A 614 -0.20 -5.81 16.79
C LYS A 614 0.51 -5.69 15.43
N ILE A 615 1.61 -4.95 15.34
CA ILE A 615 2.41 -4.80 14.11
C ILE A 615 2.84 -6.17 13.56
N MET A 616 3.34 -7.06 14.42
CA MET A 616 3.69 -8.42 14.04
C MET A 616 2.47 -9.19 13.48
N LEU A 617 1.36 -9.22 14.21
CA LEU A 617 0.20 -10.06 13.88
C LEU A 617 -0.61 -9.53 12.68
N GLU A 618 -0.79 -8.22 12.55
CA GLU A 618 -1.47 -7.60 11.38
C GLU A 618 -0.68 -7.79 10.07
N ASN A 619 0.64 -8.00 10.16
CA ASN A 619 1.51 -8.34 9.03
C ASN A 619 1.80 -9.86 8.94
N GLY A 620 1.10 -10.69 9.73
CA GLY A 620 1.24 -12.14 9.74
C GLY A 620 2.67 -12.64 9.97
N PHE A 621 3.43 -11.95 10.83
CA PHE A 621 4.79 -12.30 11.24
C PHE A 621 4.90 -13.76 11.68
N TYR A 622 6.04 -14.40 11.39
CA TYR A 622 6.46 -15.68 11.96
C TYR A 622 7.88 -15.55 12.51
N SER A 623 8.11 -15.97 13.75
CA SER A 623 9.44 -15.92 14.37
C SER A 623 10.32 -17.08 13.95
N VAL A 624 11.63 -16.97 14.21
CA VAL A 624 12.60 -18.02 13.90
C VAL A 624 12.37 -19.26 14.79
N LYS A 625 11.98 -19.04 16.05
CA LYS A 625 11.49 -20.08 16.97
C LYS A 625 10.35 -20.91 16.37
N GLU A 626 9.31 -20.27 15.81
CA GLU A 626 8.21 -20.97 15.14
C GLU A 626 8.68 -21.74 13.91
N ILE A 627 9.59 -21.15 13.12
CA ILE A 627 10.18 -21.80 11.92
C ILE A 627 10.91 -23.10 12.29
N TYR A 628 11.77 -23.07 13.32
CA TYR A 628 12.47 -24.27 13.79
C TYR A 628 11.52 -25.33 14.34
N GLN A 629 10.51 -24.95 15.13
CA GLN A 629 9.50 -25.89 15.66
C GLN A 629 8.84 -26.69 14.52
N ILE A 630 8.47 -26.04 13.42
CA ILE A 630 7.87 -26.74 12.27
C ILE A 630 8.88 -27.61 11.52
N ILE A 631 10.14 -27.17 11.37
CA ILE A 631 11.21 -27.97 10.73
C ILE A 631 11.48 -29.27 11.52
N ASP A 632 11.51 -29.18 12.86
CA ASP A 632 11.74 -30.32 13.75
C ASP A 632 10.53 -31.27 13.82
N GLU A 633 9.30 -30.74 13.93
CA GLU A 633 8.07 -31.53 13.91
C GLU A 633 7.90 -32.33 12.60
N LEU A 634 8.16 -31.68 11.46
CA LEU A 634 8.15 -32.32 10.14
C LEU A 634 9.39 -33.20 9.88
N LYS A 635 10.39 -33.16 10.77
CA LYS A 635 11.63 -33.95 10.70
C LYS A 635 12.39 -33.76 9.40
N LEU A 636 12.40 -32.54 8.85
CA LEU A 636 12.96 -32.26 7.52
C LEU A 636 14.49 -32.41 7.45
N GLY A 637 15.18 -32.47 8.61
CA GLY A 637 16.64 -32.57 8.69
C GLY A 637 17.39 -31.30 8.25
N ILE A 638 16.66 -30.24 7.88
CA ILE A 638 17.19 -28.95 7.49
C ILE A 638 17.90 -28.33 8.69
N LYS A 639 19.19 -28.01 8.53
CA LYS A 639 19.91 -27.11 9.43
C LYS A 639 19.96 -25.74 8.79
N LEU A 640 19.53 -24.73 9.53
CA LEU A 640 19.67 -23.34 9.13
C LEU A 640 20.89 -22.77 9.87
N GLU A 641 21.87 -22.29 9.12
CA GLU A 641 23.01 -21.57 9.65
C GLU A 641 22.63 -20.11 9.91
N TYR A 642 23.00 -19.62 11.11
CA TYR A 642 22.90 -18.23 11.55
C TYR A 642 24.29 -17.62 11.66
N ASN A 643 24.44 -16.41 11.11
CA ASN A 643 25.61 -15.56 11.33
C ASN A 643 25.12 -14.11 11.42
N LYS A 644 25.41 -13.42 12.53
CA LYS A 644 24.95 -12.04 12.77
C LYS A 644 25.69 -11.01 11.91
N GLU A 645 26.98 -11.20 11.71
CA GLU A 645 27.83 -10.28 10.95
C GLU A 645 27.56 -10.39 9.43
N ASP A 646 27.25 -11.61 8.98
CA ASP A 646 26.91 -11.92 7.59
C ASP A 646 25.42 -12.29 7.42
N LEU A 647 24.54 -11.54 8.12
CA LEU A 647 23.12 -11.87 8.24
C LEU A 647 22.44 -12.10 6.89
N LEU A 648 22.74 -11.26 5.90
CA LEU A 648 22.08 -11.31 4.60
C LEU A 648 22.47 -12.52 3.74
N ASN A 649 23.53 -13.25 4.07
CA ASN A 649 23.90 -14.49 3.40
C ASN A 649 23.56 -15.74 4.21
N CYS A 650 23.30 -15.64 5.52
CA CYS A 650 22.98 -16.82 6.32
C CYS A 650 21.59 -17.40 6.00
N SER A 651 21.51 -18.72 5.97
CA SER A 651 20.29 -19.43 5.52
C SER A 651 19.08 -19.25 6.43
N GLU A 652 19.30 -19.08 7.75
CA GLU A 652 18.24 -18.82 8.72
C GLU A 652 17.49 -17.52 8.39
N TYR A 653 18.25 -16.47 8.09
CA TYR A 653 17.68 -15.18 7.69
C TYR A 653 17.00 -15.24 6.32
N GLN A 654 17.57 -15.95 5.33
CA GLN A 654 16.94 -16.07 4.01
C GLN A 654 15.60 -16.82 4.07
N VAL A 655 15.48 -17.88 4.89
CA VAL A 655 14.20 -18.56 5.11
C VAL A 655 13.20 -17.65 5.84
N PHE A 656 13.63 -17.01 6.93
CA PHE A 656 12.81 -16.03 7.65
C PHE A 656 12.30 -14.90 6.74
N ARG A 657 13.17 -14.34 5.90
CA ARG A 657 12.87 -13.27 4.96
C ARG A 657 11.93 -13.74 3.86
N GLY A 658 12.13 -14.94 3.33
CA GLY A 658 11.22 -15.57 2.37
C GLY A 658 9.79 -15.66 2.92
N ILE A 659 9.65 -16.19 4.14
CA ILE A 659 8.34 -16.34 4.82
C ILE A 659 7.72 -14.97 5.14
N ASN A 660 8.50 -14.02 5.65
CA ASN A 660 7.95 -12.76 6.15
C ASN A 660 7.71 -11.68 5.10
N TYR A 661 8.51 -11.61 4.02
CA TYR A 661 8.42 -10.55 3.00
C TYR A 661 7.66 -10.95 1.73
N MET A 662 7.64 -12.23 1.33
CA MET A 662 7.02 -12.65 0.05
C MET A 662 5.47 -12.67 0.08
N LYS A 663 4.88 -12.16 1.18
CA LYS A 663 3.44 -11.91 1.36
C LYS A 663 2.89 -10.89 0.35
N ASP A 664 3.74 -10.02 -0.21
CA ASP A 664 3.34 -9.08 -1.26
C ASP A 664 3.35 -9.65 -2.69
N SER A 665 4.10 -10.73 -2.93
CA SER A 665 4.10 -11.47 -4.20
C SER A 665 3.12 -12.66 -4.23
N THR A 666 2.54 -13.04 -3.09
CA THR A 666 1.52 -14.10 -3.00
C THR A 666 0.09 -13.55 -3.10
N PRO A 667 -0.88 -14.34 -3.61
CA PRO A 667 -2.29 -13.93 -3.68
C PRO A 667 -2.87 -13.52 -2.32
N VAL A 668 -3.75 -12.51 -2.33
CA VAL A 668 -4.34 -11.88 -1.12
C VAL A 668 -4.96 -12.90 -0.15
N TYR A 669 -5.48 -14.02 -0.67
CA TYR A 669 -6.08 -15.12 0.10
C TYR A 669 -5.23 -15.65 1.27
N TYR A 670 -3.91 -15.60 1.19
CA TYR A 670 -3.00 -16.11 2.24
C TYR A 670 -2.68 -15.11 3.36
N ARG A 671 -3.14 -13.85 3.26
CA ARG A 671 -2.80 -12.78 4.23
C ARG A 671 -3.63 -12.81 5.51
N HIS A 672 -4.62 -13.71 5.61
CA HIS A 672 -5.53 -13.77 6.75
C HIS A 672 -5.02 -14.76 7.83
N VAL A 673 -4.11 -14.30 8.68
CA VAL A 673 -4.08 -14.84 10.05
C VAL A 673 -5.41 -14.44 10.70
N ASP A 674 -6.20 -15.39 11.19
CA ASP A 674 -7.53 -15.12 11.74
C ASP A 674 -7.45 -14.53 13.15
N VAL A 675 -6.80 -13.37 13.28
CA VAL A 675 -6.68 -12.60 14.52
C VAL A 675 -7.89 -11.68 14.64
N VAL A 676 -8.68 -11.88 15.69
CA VAL A 676 -9.71 -10.91 16.12
C VAL A 676 -9.09 -10.08 17.22
N PHE A 677 -8.75 -8.83 16.91
CA PHE A 677 -8.24 -7.89 17.92
C PHE A 677 -9.36 -7.37 18.81
N GLY A 678 -9.01 -7.00 20.04
CA GLY A 678 -9.91 -6.38 21.00
C GLY A 678 -10.07 -4.87 20.81
N PRO A 679 -10.88 -4.22 21.67
CA PRO A 679 -10.98 -2.76 21.70
C PRO A 679 -9.69 -2.09 22.19
N ASN A 680 -8.82 -2.80 22.91
CA ASN A 680 -7.50 -2.31 23.31
C ASN A 680 -6.44 -2.64 22.25
N GLU A 681 -5.45 -1.76 22.08
CA GLU A 681 -4.32 -2.00 21.19
C GLU A 681 -3.59 -3.30 21.59
N GLY A 682 -3.27 -4.17 20.62
CA GLY A 682 -2.56 -5.44 20.83
C GLY A 682 -3.34 -6.56 21.55
N GLU A 683 -4.56 -6.31 22.02
CA GLU A 683 -5.44 -7.31 22.63
C GLU A 683 -5.89 -8.34 21.59
N ILE A 684 -5.79 -9.64 21.91
CA ILE A 684 -6.25 -10.73 21.03
C ILE A 684 -7.48 -11.37 21.68
N LEU A 685 -8.65 -11.21 21.06
CA LEU A 685 -9.88 -11.92 21.46
C LEU A 685 -9.91 -13.34 20.91
N LYS A 686 -9.28 -13.57 19.76
CA LYS A 686 -9.15 -14.90 19.12
C LYS A 686 -7.97 -14.92 18.15
N ILE A 687 -7.29 -16.05 18.08
CA ILE A 687 -6.34 -16.39 17.02
C ILE A 687 -6.51 -17.86 16.62
N ASN A 688 -6.18 -18.22 15.38
CA ASN A 688 -6.30 -19.59 14.86
C ASN A 688 -4.90 -20.20 14.68
N GLU A 689 -4.33 -20.74 15.76
CA GLU A 689 -2.98 -21.29 15.80
C GLU A 689 -2.79 -22.47 14.84
N GLN A 690 -3.80 -23.33 14.70
CA GLN A 690 -3.77 -24.47 13.78
C GLN A 690 -3.65 -24.00 12.32
N LYS A 691 -4.44 -22.99 11.90
CA LYS A 691 -4.32 -22.40 10.56
C LYS A 691 -2.98 -21.68 10.37
N ARG A 692 -2.54 -20.92 11.38
CA ARG A 692 -1.23 -20.25 11.38
C ARG A 692 -0.09 -21.25 11.15
N LYS A 693 -0.16 -22.42 11.80
CA LYS A 693 0.76 -23.55 11.61
C LYS A 693 0.68 -24.14 10.20
N GLU A 694 -0.52 -24.40 9.69
CA GLU A 694 -0.73 -24.87 8.32
C GLU A 694 -0.19 -23.88 7.26
N ASP A 695 -0.37 -22.57 7.47
CA ASP A 695 0.12 -21.53 6.57
C ASP A 695 1.65 -21.41 6.64
N LEU A 696 2.27 -21.52 7.83
CA LEU A 696 3.74 -21.59 7.96
C LEU A 696 4.34 -22.80 7.21
N ILE A 697 3.70 -23.97 7.26
CA ILE A 697 4.10 -25.15 6.49
C ILE A 697 4.07 -24.86 4.98
N LYS A 698 3.00 -24.22 4.48
CA LYS A 698 2.88 -23.82 3.06
C LYS A 698 3.99 -22.83 2.66
N TYR A 699 4.27 -21.83 3.50
CA TYR A 699 5.34 -20.86 3.22
C TYR A 699 6.73 -21.50 3.20
N LEU A 700 7.01 -22.45 4.11
CA LEU A 700 8.26 -23.23 4.10
C LEU A 700 8.41 -24.06 2.81
N VAL A 701 7.33 -24.68 2.31
CA VAL A 701 7.33 -25.42 1.05
C VAL A 701 7.59 -24.50 -0.16
N GLU A 702 6.99 -23.31 -0.22
CA GLU A 702 7.25 -22.36 -1.32
C GLU A 702 8.67 -21.75 -1.26
N VAL A 703 9.18 -21.45 -0.07
CA VAL A 703 10.58 -21.00 0.12
C VAL A 703 11.57 -22.11 -0.29
N ALA A 704 11.28 -23.37 0.07
CA ALA A 704 12.08 -24.50 -0.36
C ALA A 704 12.06 -24.65 -1.89
N LYS A 705 10.88 -24.63 -2.54
CA LYS A 705 10.76 -24.67 -4.01
C LYS A 705 11.60 -23.59 -4.69
N TYR A 706 11.57 -22.36 -4.16
CA TYR A 706 12.35 -21.26 -4.71
C TYR A 706 13.87 -21.49 -4.56
N ALA A 707 14.33 -21.90 -3.38
CA ALA A 707 15.74 -22.21 -3.13
C ALA A 707 16.27 -23.39 -3.97
N TYR A 708 15.48 -24.46 -4.10
CA TYR A 708 15.83 -25.66 -4.88
C TYR A 708 15.82 -25.46 -6.41
N THR A 709 15.47 -24.28 -6.92
CA THR A 709 15.72 -23.98 -8.36
C THR A 709 17.21 -23.88 -8.72
N ASN A 710 18.13 -23.87 -7.73
CA ASN A 710 19.58 -23.78 -7.94
C ASN A 710 20.40 -25.00 -7.46
N VAL A 711 19.77 -26.05 -6.92
CA VAL A 711 20.46 -27.29 -6.50
C VAL A 711 19.63 -28.51 -6.92
N SER A 712 20.30 -29.50 -7.52
CA SER A 712 19.72 -30.67 -8.21
C SER A 712 19.06 -31.71 -7.31
#